data_AF-A0A166XYJ5-F1
#
_entry.id   AF-A0A166XYJ5-F1
#
_cell.length_a   1.000
_cell.length_b   1.000
_cell.length_c   1.000
_cell.angle_alpha   90.00
_cell.angle_beta   90.00
_cell.angle_gamma   90.00
#
_symmetry.space_group_name_H-M   'P 1'
#
loop_
_entity.id
_entity.type
_entity.pdbx_description
1 polymer ?
#
loop_
_entity_poly.entity_id
_entity_poly.type
_entity_poly.pdbx_seq_one_letter_code
_entity_poly.pdbx_strand_id
1 'polypeptide(L)'
;MNDYPFNVSLDSNIRVQNTENGYRISSTDPGPVNVIALAKTPEMETVFTHLQAGDTTTKPLMQALTNLDGQPAAEQFAQTLQQLEAQGWLNYAVSPLAVAIPLGEEAKLNPSESNWIRHRVSLSANSSQRPHGGVMVLESPDSQFQVKLLDWRANALLAQLAEPKPLAKLTPPPDVGPETAYQFLDLLRAAGFLQVEPESSALESESAAVESHPSIQSPEREVLDSEAVVEESNAVEAEINTVTVADGDVEDSVTHSSETEAVDSEIALEESNTVEAEIDGATVTNSDSESSVTQASETEASEFNAVDSKIDAAVVAKPIALHPHDLDDRIPGLADLHNQTLGDPQITIVIIDGDPDHTLSCFEGAEVSKVFPYWHEPAELIAPEDYAAFQSIRDQGLKGKEKEEALEAVIPDTKDRIVLNDHACHVTSIIVGQEHSPVFGIAPNCRAINMPQDAAIRGNYDDVMSPLNLARAFELALELGANIIHCAFCRPTRTGEGEELLVQAIKKCQDNNVLIVSPTGNNSNECWCLPAVLPGTLGVGAAKVDGTPCHFNNWGGTKEGILAPGEDVLGAQPYTDKPVRLTGTSMAAPVMTGISALLMSLQVQQGKPVDAEAVRTALLKTAIPCDPEVVEEPERCLRGFVNIPGAMKVLFGQPSVTVSFAGGQATRTEHPGYATVAPASIPEPMAERATPAVQAATATEMVIAPSTEPANPATVEASTAFSGNVYALGTIGYDFGDEARLNTFKERMADPYDARQMVEHLDRNPDEARSLIWTLNLEGDVIYALDPKGPFATNVYEIFLQMLAGQLEPETSADFIERLSVPARRTTRTVELFSGEVMPVVNVRDPRGMYGWNVNALVDAALATVEYEEADEDSLRQGLTAFLNRVYHDLHNLGQTSRDRALNFTVTNTFQAASTFAQVIASGRQLDTIEVNKSPYCRLNSDCWDVLLTFYDPEHGRRSRRVFRFTLDVVYVLPVTVGSIKSWSLPGKGTVSK
;
A
#
# COMPACT_ATOMS: atom_id res chain seq x y z
N MET A 1 -12.03 -12.39 -50.53
CA MET A 1 -12.20 -12.33 -49.06
C MET A 1 -10.91 -12.81 -48.44
N ASN A 2 -10.37 -12.06 -47.49
CA ASN A 2 -9.21 -12.46 -46.71
C ASN A 2 -9.67 -13.38 -45.57
N ASP A 3 -8.95 -14.47 -45.32
CA ASP A 3 -9.28 -15.45 -44.27
C ASP A 3 -8.69 -15.00 -42.94
N TYR A 4 -9.26 -13.94 -42.35
CA TYR A 4 -8.78 -13.38 -41.08
C TYR A 4 -9.05 -14.36 -39.91
N PRO A 5 -8.08 -14.63 -39.02
CA PRO A 5 -8.23 -15.57 -37.91
C PRO A 5 -8.96 -14.99 -36.69
N PHE A 6 -9.81 -13.98 -36.90
CA PHE A 6 -10.54 -13.24 -35.85
C PHE A 6 -12.02 -13.59 -35.88
N ASN A 7 -12.69 -13.51 -34.73
CA ASN A 7 -14.15 -13.62 -34.70
C ASN A 7 -14.75 -12.39 -35.39
N VAL A 8 -15.87 -12.58 -36.09
CA VAL A 8 -16.54 -11.50 -36.84
C VAL A 8 -17.94 -11.29 -36.31
N SER A 9 -18.30 -10.03 -36.06
CA SER A 9 -19.66 -9.62 -35.70
C SER A 9 -20.16 -8.45 -36.56
N LEU A 10 -21.48 -8.31 -36.66
CA LEU A 10 -22.11 -7.09 -37.16
C LEU A 10 -21.94 -5.95 -36.14
N ASP A 11 -21.87 -4.71 -36.62
CA ASP A 11 -21.96 -3.56 -35.73
C ASP A 11 -23.36 -3.41 -35.10
N SER A 12 -23.40 -2.93 -33.86
CA SER A 12 -24.62 -2.67 -33.07
C SER A 12 -25.67 -1.77 -33.75
N ASN A 13 -25.25 -0.89 -34.68
CA ASN A 13 -26.16 -0.04 -35.44
C ASN A 13 -26.79 -0.74 -36.65
N ILE A 14 -26.42 -1.99 -36.94
CA ILE A 14 -26.88 -2.74 -38.12
C ILE A 14 -28.00 -3.71 -37.74
N ARG A 15 -29.12 -3.66 -38.46
CA ARG A 15 -30.27 -4.55 -38.25
C ARG A 15 -30.46 -5.50 -39.43
N VAL A 16 -30.61 -6.78 -39.11
CA VAL A 16 -31.05 -7.83 -40.03
C VAL A 16 -32.56 -8.03 -39.85
N GLN A 17 -33.33 -7.85 -40.92
CA GLN A 17 -34.79 -8.07 -40.95
C GLN A 17 -35.11 -9.31 -41.77
N ASN A 18 -35.76 -10.30 -41.15
CA ASN A 18 -36.28 -11.49 -41.81
C ASN A 18 -37.60 -11.13 -42.53
N THR A 19 -37.70 -11.36 -43.85
CA THR A 19 -38.89 -11.03 -44.66
C THR A 19 -39.33 -12.23 -45.50
N GLU A 20 -40.56 -12.21 -46.02
CA GLU A 20 -41.13 -13.31 -46.82
C GLU A 20 -40.27 -13.70 -48.05
N ASN A 21 -39.48 -12.77 -48.58
CA ASN A 21 -38.67 -12.96 -49.80
C ASN A 21 -37.15 -13.06 -49.55
N GLY A 22 -36.69 -12.96 -48.29
CA GLY A 22 -35.25 -12.86 -48.00
C GLY A 22 -34.92 -12.09 -46.72
N TYR A 23 -33.63 -11.93 -46.45
CA TYR A 23 -33.11 -11.05 -45.40
C TYR A 23 -32.78 -9.67 -45.97
N ARG A 24 -33.03 -8.62 -45.18
CA ARG A 24 -32.57 -7.24 -45.45
C ARG A 24 -31.64 -6.80 -44.35
N ILE A 25 -30.49 -6.24 -44.71
CA ILE A 25 -29.50 -5.69 -43.78
C ILE A 25 -29.41 -4.18 -44.03
N SER A 26 -29.53 -3.38 -42.98
CA SER A 26 -29.52 -1.92 -43.05
C SER A 26 -29.03 -1.29 -41.75
N SER A 27 -28.29 -0.19 -41.83
CA SER A 27 -27.99 0.68 -40.68
C SER A 27 -29.25 1.34 -40.11
N THR A 28 -29.22 1.69 -38.82
CA THR A 28 -30.25 2.48 -38.13
C THR A 28 -30.02 3.99 -38.16
N ASP A 29 -28.87 4.46 -38.62
CA ASP A 29 -28.55 5.89 -38.68
C ASP A 29 -29.36 6.64 -39.75
N PRO A 30 -29.68 7.95 -39.55
CA PRO A 30 -30.56 8.73 -40.43
C PRO A 30 -29.90 9.19 -41.75
N GLY A 31 -28.91 8.45 -42.25
CA GLY A 31 -28.18 8.71 -43.48
C GLY A 31 -28.87 8.16 -44.75
N PRO A 32 -28.19 8.20 -45.91
CA PRO A 32 -28.65 7.50 -47.11
C PRO A 32 -28.69 5.99 -46.86
N VAL A 33 -29.89 5.40 -46.91
CA VAL A 33 -30.08 4.00 -46.49
C VAL A 33 -29.60 3.02 -47.57
N ASN A 34 -28.32 2.66 -47.51
CA ASN A 34 -27.83 1.47 -48.19
C ASN A 34 -28.51 0.23 -47.58
N VAL A 35 -29.03 -0.67 -48.42
CA VAL A 35 -29.73 -1.89 -48.01
C VAL A 35 -29.18 -3.07 -48.78
N ILE A 36 -28.60 -4.04 -48.07
CA ILE A 36 -28.16 -5.30 -48.66
C ILE A 36 -29.31 -6.30 -48.54
N ALA A 37 -29.63 -7.00 -49.64
CA ALA A 37 -30.70 -7.98 -49.70
C ALA A 37 -30.13 -9.36 -50.05
N LEU A 38 -30.47 -10.38 -49.26
CA LEU A 38 -29.99 -11.75 -49.39
C LEU A 38 -31.17 -12.73 -49.47
N ALA A 39 -31.05 -13.80 -50.26
CA ALA A 39 -32.08 -14.83 -50.36
C ALA A 39 -32.26 -15.57 -49.03
N LYS A 40 -33.43 -16.17 -48.80
CA LYS A 40 -33.70 -16.97 -47.61
C LYS A 40 -33.38 -18.45 -47.87
N THR A 41 -32.39 -18.98 -47.18
CA THR A 41 -32.04 -20.40 -47.16
C THR A 41 -32.14 -20.96 -45.72
N PRO A 42 -32.37 -22.28 -45.54
CA PRO A 42 -32.45 -22.96 -44.24
C PRO A 42 -31.46 -22.53 -43.16
N GLU A 43 -30.14 -22.57 -43.40
CA GLU A 43 -29.14 -22.30 -42.35
C GLU A 43 -28.74 -20.83 -42.22
N MET A 44 -29.26 -19.95 -43.08
CA MET A 44 -28.95 -18.52 -43.09
C MET A 44 -29.29 -17.82 -41.76
N GLU A 45 -30.33 -18.28 -41.07
CA GLU A 45 -30.77 -17.77 -39.77
C GLU A 45 -29.75 -18.09 -38.66
N THR A 46 -29.15 -19.29 -38.71
CA THR A 46 -28.07 -19.72 -37.81
C THR A 46 -26.80 -18.91 -38.06
N VAL A 47 -26.47 -18.65 -39.33
CA VAL A 47 -25.31 -17.83 -39.74
C VAL A 47 -25.44 -16.39 -39.24
N PHE A 48 -26.60 -15.74 -39.43
CA PHE A 48 -26.82 -14.40 -38.88
C PHE A 48 -26.85 -14.39 -37.34
N THR A 49 -27.29 -15.48 -36.70
CA THR A 49 -27.24 -15.61 -35.23
C THR A 49 -25.80 -15.55 -34.72
N HIS A 50 -24.90 -16.35 -35.30
CA HIS A 50 -23.48 -16.34 -34.96
C HIS A 50 -22.80 -15.00 -35.31
N LEU A 51 -23.14 -14.39 -36.45
CA LEU A 51 -22.64 -13.07 -36.86
C LEU A 51 -23.19 -11.92 -35.98
N GLN A 52 -24.26 -12.15 -35.20
CA GLN A 52 -24.73 -11.23 -34.16
C GLN A 52 -24.09 -11.52 -32.79
N ALA A 53 -23.69 -12.76 -32.52
CA ALA A 53 -23.01 -13.16 -31.30
C ALA A 53 -21.51 -12.82 -31.29
N GLY A 54 -20.84 -12.81 -32.45
CA GLY A 54 -19.39 -12.62 -32.54
C GLY A 54 -18.58 -13.79 -31.99
N ASP A 55 -19.13 -15.00 -32.05
CA ASP A 55 -18.58 -16.22 -31.44
C ASP A 55 -17.75 -17.08 -32.41
N THR A 56 -17.65 -16.70 -33.68
CA THR A 56 -17.02 -17.51 -34.75
C THR A 56 -16.31 -16.66 -35.81
N THR A 57 -15.45 -17.30 -36.60
CA THR A 57 -14.72 -16.69 -37.73
C THR A 57 -15.47 -16.93 -39.06
N THR A 58 -15.03 -16.29 -40.15
CA THR A 58 -15.70 -16.41 -41.46
C THR A 58 -15.68 -17.83 -42.03
N LYS A 59 -14.60 -18.59 -41.77
CA LYS A 59 -14.33 -19.91 -42.35
C LYS A 59 -15.30 -21.01 -41.89
N PRO A 60 -15.60 -21.19 -40.58
CA PRO A 60 -16.68 -22.07 -40.12
C PRO A 60 -18.07 -21.70 -40.68
N LEU A 61 -18.42 -20.41 -40.77
CA LEU A 61 -19.70 -19.96 -41.34
C LEU A 61 -19.83 -20.38 -42.81
N MET A 62 -18.78 -20.11 -43.59
CA MET A 62 -18.70 -20.49 -45.01
C MET A 62 -18.74 -22.01 -45.20
N GLN A 63 -18.08 -22.77 -44.34
CA GLN A 63 -18.09 -24.24 -44.39
C GLN A 63 -19.45 -24.82 -43.98
N ALA A 64 -20.14 -24.24 -43.00
CA ALA A 64 -21.49 -24.63 -42.60
C ALA A 64 -22.49 -24.47 -43.74
N LEU A 65 -22.52 -23.29 -44.40
CA LEU A 65 -23.35 -23.04 -45.58
C LEU A 65 -23.01 -24.00 -46.73
N THR A 66 -21.72 -24.21 -47.02
CA THR A 66 -21.28 -25.10 -48.11
C THR A 66 -21.76 -26.55 -47.88
N ASN A 67 -21.76 -27.01 -46.62
CA ASN A 67 -22.12 -28.38 -46.26
C ASN A 67 -23.63 -28.67 -46.28
N LEU A 68 -24.48 -27.65 -46.11
CA LEU A 68 -25.92 -27.82 -45.83
C LEU A 68 -26.80 -27.16 -46.91
N ASP A 69 -26.67 -25.85 -47.10
CA ASP A 69 -27.34 -25.09 -48.17
C ASP A 69 -26.63 -25.17 -49.54
N GLY A 70 -25.37 -25.62 -49.55
CA GLY A 70 -24.57 -25.88 -50.75
C GLY A 70 -23.72 -24.71 -51.23
N GLN A 71 -22.77 -25.02 -52.12
CA GLN A 71 -21.77 -24.06 -52.63
C GLN A 71 -22.35 -22.73 -53.16
N PRO A 72 -23.46 -22.68 -53.92
CA PRO A 72 -24.00 -21.40 -54.40
C PRO A 72 -24.49 -20.47 -53.29
N ALA A 73 -25.03 -21.01 -52.19
CA ALA A 73 -25.47 -20.21 -51.04
C ALA A 73 -24.27 -19.64 -50.28
N ALA A 74 -23.20 -20.43 -50.12
CA ALA A 74 -21.94 -19.97 -49.57
C ALA A 74 -21.30 -18.88 -50.44
N GLU A 75 -21.25 -19.05 -51.77
CA GLU A 75 -20.75 -18.04 -52.71
C GLU A 75 -21.57 -16.74 -52.67
N GLN A 76 -22.89 -16.83 -52.52
CA GLN A 76 -23.75 -15.64 -52.36
C GLN A 76 -23.47 -14.93 -51.01
N PHE A 77 -23.34 -15.67 -49.91
CA PHE A 77 -23.01 -15.08 -48.61
C PHE A 77 -21.60 -14.49 -48.58
N ALA A 78 -20.62 -15.07 -49.29
CA ALA A 78 -19.29 -14.48 -49.42
C ALA A 78 -19.29 -13.13 -50.13
N GLN A 79 -20.24 -12.90 -51.06
CA GLN A 79 -20.46 -11.59 -51.68
C GLN A 79 -21.13 -10.62 -50.69
N THR A 80 -22.12 -11.08 -49.90
CA THR A 80 -22.72 -10.27 -48.83
C THR A 80 -21.72 -9.86 -47.76
N LEU A 81 -20.86 -10.76 -47.27
CA LEU A 81 -19.81 -10.42 -46.31
C LEU A 81 -18.82 -9.39 -46.88
N GLN A 82 -18.46 -9.47 -48.16
CA GLN A 82 -17.62 -8.44 -48.82
C GLN A 82 -18.34 -7.10 -48.95
N GLN A 83 -19.67 -7.09 -49.11
CA GLN A 83 -20.47 -5.86 -49.09
C GLN A 83 -20.59 -5.27 -47.68
N LEU A 84 -20.60 -6.10 -46.62
CA LEU A 84 -20.58 -5.66 -45.22
C LEU A 84 -19.20 -5.12 -44.82
N GLU A 85 -18.11 -5.77 -45.24
CA GLU A 85 -16.73 -5.29 -45.09
C GLU A 85 -16.54 -3.93 -45.78
N ALA A 86 -16.95 -3.81 -47.05
CA ALA A 86 -16.88 -2.58 -47.84
C ALA A 86 -17.94 -1.50 -47.47
N GLN A 87 -18.54 -1.62 -46.29
CA GLN A 87 -19.42 -0.62 -45.68
C GLN A 87 -19.03 -0.32 -44.23
N GLY A 88 -17.96 -0.94 -43.70
CA GLY A 88 -17.59 -0.81 -42.28
C GLY A 88 -18.64 -1.41 -41.33
N TRP A 89 -19.42 -2.41 -41.76
CA TRP A 89 -20.49 -3.02 -40.94
C TRP A 89 -20.02 -4.27 -40.18
N LEU A 90 -18.74 -4.62 -40.27
CA LEU A 90 -18.13 -5.77 -39.60
C LEU A 90 -17.10 -5.31 -38.55
N ASN A 91 -17.27 -5.83 -37.34
CA ASN A 91 -16.35 -5.71 -36.22
C ASN A 91 -15.53 -6.99 -36.06
N TYR A 92 -14.28 -6.89 -35.63
CA TYR A 92 -13.34 -8.01 -35.54
C TYR A 92 -12.86 -8.20 -34.09
N ALA A 93 -13.04 -9.40 -33.54
CA ALA A 93 -12.88 -9.66 -32.11
C ALA A 93 -11.84 -10.76 -31.81
N VAL A 94 -11.09 -10.55 -30.73
CA VAL A 94 -10.29 -11.58 -30.05
C VAL A 94 -10.73 -11.60 -28.59
N SER A 95 -11.75 -12.41 -28.31
CA SER A 95 -12.36 -12.52 -26.98
C SER A 95 -11.45 -13.26 -26.00
N PRO A 96 -11.34 -12.83 -24.72
CA PRO A 96 -12.06 -11.72 -24.09
C PRO A 96 -11.33 -10.36 -24.20
N LEU A 97 -10.24 -10.25 -24.96
CA LEU A 97 -9.30 -9.12 -24.87
C LEU A 97 -9.79 -7.85 -25.57
N ALA A 98 -10.22 -7.93 -26.83
CA ALA A 98 -10.52 -6.73 -27.61
C ALA A 98 -11.44 -6.92 -28.82
N VAL A 99 -12.01 -5.80 -29.30
CA VAL A 99 -12.79 -5.68 -30.54
C VAL A 99 -12.30 -4.47 -31.34
N ALA A 100 -11.85 -4.68 -32.57
CA ALA A 100 -11.58 -3.64 -33.55
C ALA A 100 -12.87 -3.25 -34.28
N ILE A 101 -13.14 -1.95 -34.31
CA ILE A 101 -14.33 -1.33 -34.92
C ILE A 101 -13.88 -0.36 -36.01
N PRO A 102 -14.40 -0.44 -37.24
CA PRO A 102 -14.04 0.45 -38.33
C PRO A 102 -14.56 1.88 -38.09
N LEU A 103 -13.76 2.88 -38.46
CA LEU A 103 -14.10 4.30 -38.31
C LEU A 103 -14.75 4.93 -39.57
N GLY A 104 -14.98 4.14 -40.61
CA GLY A 104 -15.66 4.59 -41.84
C GLY A 104 -15.79 3.49 -42.90
N GLU A 105 -16.53 3.77 -43.98
CA GLU A 105 -16.91 2.77 -45.01
C GLU A 105 -15.71 2.18 -45.81
N GLU A 106 -14.53 2.83 -45.77
CA GLU A 106 -13.32 2.36 -46.49
C GLU A 106 -12.34 1.54 -45.62
N ALA A 107 -12.64 1.35 -44.33
CA ALA A 107 -11.74 0.71 -43.36
C ALA A 107 -11.47 -0.76 -43.69
N LYS A 108 -10.18 -1.15 -43.81
CA LYS A 108 -9.78 -2.53 -44.15
C LYS A 108 -8.63 -3.02 -43.27
N LEU A 109 -8.74 -4.26 -42.79
CA LEU A 109 -7.65 -4.93 -42.08
C LEU A 109 -6.55 -5.33 -43.07
N ASN A 110 -5.30 -4.98 -42.74
CA ASN A 110 -4.13 -5.43 -43.49
C ASN A 110 -3.79 -6.88 -43.11
N PRO A 111 -3.56 -7.79 -44.08
CA PRO A 111 -3.24 -9.19 -43.76
C PRO A 111 -1.87 -9.31 -43.09
N SER A 112 -1.82 -10.01 -41.95
CA SER A 112 -0.62 -10.25 -41.16
C SER A 112 0.30 -11.29 -41.82
N GLU A 113 1.46 -10.85 -42.32
CA GLU A 113 2.50 -11.75 -42.86
C GLU A 113 2.99 -12.75 -41.80
N SER A 114 2.99 -14.04 -42.15
CA SER A 114 3.12 -15.16 -41.20
C SER A 114 4.50 -15.35 -40.53
N ASN A 115 5.49 -14.51 -40.81
CA ASN A 115 6.87 -14.68 -40.32
C ASN A 115 7.35 -13.54 -39.39
N TRP A 116 6.44 -12.64 -38.99
CA TRP A 116 6.78 -11.47 -38.17
C TRP A 116 7.16 -11.79 -36.70
N ILE A 117 6.87 -13.01 -36.23
CA ILE A 117 7.07 -13.47 -34.85
C ILE A 117 8.53 -13.29 -34.35
N ARG A 118 9.51 -13.26 -35.27
CA ARG A 118 10.93 -13.03 -34.97
C ARG A 118 11.33 -11.56 -34.84
N HIS A 119 10.57 -10.64 -35.44
CA HIS A 119 10.93 -9.23 -35.52
C HIS A 119 10.69 -8.52 -34.17
N ARG A 120 11.34 -7.37 -33.97
CA ARG A 120 11.03 -6.50 -32.83
C ARG A 120 9.80 -5.66 -33.15
N VAL A 121 8.93 -5.51 -32.16
CA VAL A 121 7.61 -4.90 -32.32
C VAL A 121 7.33 -3.93 -31.18
N SER A 122 6.79 -2.78 -31.53
CA SER A 122 6.32 -1.74 -30.63
C SER A 122 4.90 -1.29 -31.01
N LEU A 123 4.23 -0.61 -30.09
CA LEU A 123 3.03 0.16 -30.38
C LEU A 123 3.41 1.36 -31.27
N SER A 124 2.61 1.68 -32.29
CA SER A 124 2.86 2.83 -33.16
C SER A 124 2.83 4.12 -32.35
N ALA A 125 3.83 4.99 -32.51
CA ALA A 125 4.05 6.18 -31.67
C ALA A 125 2.87 7.18 -31.65
N ASN A 126 2.01 7.18 -32.68
CA ASN A 126 0.81 8.01 -32.74
C ASN A 126 -0.42 7.37 -32.07
N SER A 127 -0.29 6.16 -31.51
CA SER A 127 -1.38 5.46 -30.83
C SER A 127 -1.60 6.00 -29.42
N SER A 128 -2.85 6.36 -29.12
CA SER A 128 -3.27 6.84 -27.81
C SER A 128 -4.33 5.91 -27.20
N GLN A 129 -4.29 5.76 -25.88
CA GLN A 129 -5.36 5.10 -25.12
C GLN A 129 -6.22 6.16 -24.44
N ARG A 130 -7.56 6.06 -24.56
CA ARG A 130 -8.50 6.93 -23.85
C ARG A 130 -9.72 6.16 -23.33
N PRO A 131 -10.35 6.59 -22.22
CA PRO A 131 -11.64 6.06 -21.82
C PRO A 131 -12.75 6.58 -22.76
N HIS A 132 -13.58 5.67 -23.27
CA HIS A 132 -14.76 6.01 -24.08
C HIS A 132 -15.93 5.08 -23.73
N GLY A 133 -17.04 5.67 -23.27
CA GLY A 133 -18.25 4.90 -22.91
C GLY A 133 -18.09 3.93 -21.73
N GLY A 134 -17.09 4.13 -20.86
CA GLY A 134 -16.78 3.23 -19.74
C GLY A 134 -15.83 2.07 -20.08
N VAL A 135 -15.33 2.00 -21.32
CA VAL A 135 -14.35 1.02 -21.79
C VAL A 135 -13.09 1.77 -22.25
N MET A 136 -11.90 1.18 -22.13
CA MET A 136 -10.69 1.77 -22.71
C MET A 136 -10.66 1.52 -24.22
N VAL A 137 -10.29 2.54 -24.99
CA VAL A 137 -10.15 2.43 -26.45
C VAL A 137 -8.76 2.89 -26.88
N LEU A 138 -8.19 2.17 -27.83
CA LEU A 138 -6.95 2.49 -28.52
C LEU A 138 -7.29 3.12 -29.88
N GLU A 139 -6.73 4.29 -30.15
CA GLU A 139 -6.95 5.07 -31.37
C GLU A 139 -5.64 5.64 -31.89
N SER A 140 -5.46 5.66 -33.21
CA SER A 140 -4.29 6.23 -33.90
C SER A 140 -4.77 6.99 -35.14
N PRO A 141 -4.23 8.18 -35.47
CA PRO A 141 -4.53 8.86 -36.73
C PRO A 141 -4.06 8.07 -37.96
N ASP A 142 -3.14 7.10 -37.78
CA ASP A 142 -2.66 6.21 -38.84
C ASP A 142 -3.56 4.97 -39.01
N SER A 143 -4.57 4.77 -38.15
CA SER A 143 -5.48 3.62 -38.20
C SER A 143 -6.87 4.00 -38.70
N GLN A 144 -7.47 3.11 -39.48
CA GLN A 144 -8.87 3.19 -39.89
C GLN A 144 -9.83 2.53 -38.86
N PHE A 145 -9.33 2.11 -37.69
CA PHE A 145 -10.07 1.39 -36.65
C PHE A 145 -9.90 2.04 -35.27
N GLN A 146 -10.93 1.90 -34.42
CA GLN A 146 -10.85 2.04 -32.97
C GLN A 146 -10.83 0.64 -32.36
N VAL A 147 -9.87 0.33 -31.49
CA VAL A 147 -9.82 -0.97 -30.80
C VAL A 147 -10.33 -0.80 -29.37
N LYS A 148 -11.50 -1.36 -29.07
CA LYS A 148 -12.05 -1.42 -27.71
C LYS A 148 -11.36 -2.52 -26.93
N LEU A 149 -10.78 -2.17 -25.79
CA LEU A 149 -10.03 -3.04 -24.89
C LEU A 149 -10.99 -3.50 -23.78
N LEU A 150 -11.49 -4.73 -23.90
CA LEU A 150 -12.59 -5.25 -23.07
C LEU A 150 -12.12 -5.80 -21.71
N ASP A 151 -10.82 -6.10 -21.59
CA ASP A 151 -10.23 -6.75 -20.42
C ASP A 151 -8.88 -6.06 -20.08
N TRP A 152 -8.59 -5.90 -18.78
CA TRP A 152 -7.34 -5.29 -18.30
C TRP A 152 -6.08 -6.00 -18.82
N ARG A 153 -6.20 -7.27 -19.19
CA ARG A 153 -5.12 -8.10 -19.75
C ARG A 153 -4.72 -7.67 -21.16
N ALA A 154 -5.63 -7.01 -21.90
CA ALA A 154 -5.28 -6.35 -23.16
C ALA A 154 -4.35 -5.14 -22.89
N ASN A 155 -4.63 -4.35 -21.85
CA ASN A 155 -3.77 -3.23 -21.43
C ASN A 155 -2.40 -3.74 -20.95
N ALA A 156 -2.35 -4.86 -20.23
CA ALA A 156 -1.10 -5.49 -19.77
C ALA A 156 -0.24 -6.07 -20.90
N LEU A 157 -0.84 -6.45 -22.05
CA LEU A 157 -0.11 -6.80 -23.27
C LEU A 157 0.37 -5.54 -24.01
N LEU A 158 -0.47 -4.49 -24.11
CA LEU A 158 -0.10 -3.21 -24.72
C LEU A 158 1.04 -2.50 -23.97
N ALA A 159 1.04 -2.53 -22.64
CA ALA A 159 2.09 -1.94 -21.81
C ALA A 159 3.48 -2.56 -22.08
N GLN A 160 3.53 -3.85 -22.43
CA GLN A 160 4.78 -4.51 -22.81
C GLN A 160 5.33 -4.01 -24.16
N LEU A 161 4.48 -3.48 -25.04
CA LEU A 161 4.82 -2.97 -26.38
C LEU A 161 5.24 -1.49 -26.40
N ALA A 162 5.39 -0.86 -25.24
CA ALA A 162 5.89 0.52 -25.12
C ALA A 162 7.33 0.69 -25.66
N GLU A 163 8.09 -0.41 -25.75
CA GLU A 163 9.42 -0.45 -26.37
C GLU A 163 9.46 -1.58 -27.43
N PRO A 164 10.26 -1.44 -28.50
CA PRO A 164 10.40 -2.49 -29.51
C PRO A 164 11.03 -3.76 -28.94
N LYS A 165 10.30 -4.89 -28.92
CA LYS A 165 10.83 -6.19 -28.45
C LYS A 165 10.32 -7.39 -29.25
N PRO A 166 11.07 -8.51 -29.31
CA PRO A 166 10.62 -9.72 -30.00
C PRO A 166 9.39 -10.32 -29.32
N LEU A 167 8.41 -10.81 -30.09
CA LEU A 167 7.19 -11.38 -29.51
C LEU A 167 7.48 -12.56 -28.57
N ALA A 168 8.56 -13.32 -28.81
CA ALA A 168 9.01 -14.41 -27.95
C ALA A 168 9.46 -13.95 -26.53
N LYS A 169 9.57 -12.64 -26.27
CA LYS A 169 9.82 -12.06 -24.93
C LYS A 169 8.57 -11.43 -24.29
N LEU A 170 7.42 -11.44 -24.97
CA LEU A 170 6.15 -11.03 -24.37
C LEU A 170 5.65 -12.12 -23.43
N THR A 171 5.21 -11.72 -22.24
CA THR A 171 4.66 -12.62 -21.22
C THR A 171 3.14 -12.44 -21.17
N PRO A 172 2.34 -13.45 -21.59
CA PRO A 172 0.88 -13.39 -21.49
C PRO A 172 0.42 -13.21 -20.03
N PRO A 173 -0.54 -12.32 -19.76
CA PRO A 173 -1.14 -12.20 -18.43
C PRO A 173 -1.84 -13.50 -17.97
N PRO A 174 -2.10 -13.66 -16.66
CA PRO A 174 -2.83 -14.81 -16.14
C PRO A 174 -4.16 -15.08 -16.86
N ASP A 175 -4.46 -16.36 -17.03
CA ASP A 175 -5.65 -16.87 -17.72
C ASP A 175 -5.80 -16.38 -19.19
N VAL A 176 -4.69 -15.97 -19.84
CA VAL A 176 -4.59 -15.73 -21.29
C VAL A 176 -3.59 -16.73 -21.89
N GLY A 177 -4.07 -17.61 -22.77
CA GLY A 177 -3.17 -18.52 -23.50
C GLY A 177 -2.27 -17.76 -24.47
N PRO A 178 -1.05 -18.26 -24.78
CA PRO A 178 -0.16 -17.62 -25.74
C PRO A 178 -0.83 -17.43 -27.10
N GLU A 179 -1.64 -18.40 -27.56
CA GLU A 179 -2.41 -18.31 -28.80
C GLU A 179 -3.36 -17.10 -28.83
N THR A 180 -4.09 -16.83 -27.73
CA THR A 180 -5.00 -15.67 -27.61
C THR A 180 -4.22 -14.35 -27.55
N ALA A 181 -3.05 -14.35 -26.90
CA ALA A 181 -2.15 -13.19 -26.91
C ALA A 181 -1.60 -12.91 -28.32
N TYR A 182 -1.16 -13.93 -29.06
CA TYR A 182 -0.73 -13.80 -30.46
C TYR A 182 -1.87 -13.30 -31.37
N GLN A 183 -3.09 -13.85 -31.24
CA GLN A 183 -4.26 -13.37 -31.98
C GLN A 183 -4.56 -11.90 -31.71
N PHE A 184 -4.43 -11.43 -30.46
CA PHE A 184 -4.61 -10.01 -30.13
C PHE A 184 -3.52 -9.13 -30.76
N LEU A 185 -2.26 -9.60 -30.79
CA LEU A 185 -1.15 -8.90 -31.46
C LEU A 185 -1.32 -8.88 -32.98
N ASP A 186 -1.76 -9.96 -33.61
CA ASP A 186 -2.12 -10.02 -35.03
C ASP A 186 -3.29 -9.08 -35.34
N LEU A 187 -4.30 -8.97 -34.47
CA LEU A 187 -5.43 -8.03 -34.63
C LEU A 187 -4.94 -6.58 -34.58
N LEU A 188 -4.07 -6.22 -33.63
CA LEU A 188 -3.47 -4.90 -33.53
C LEU A 188 -2.60 -4.58 -34.76
N ARG A 189 -1.78 -5.53 -35.24
CA ARG A 189 -0.99 -5.36 -36.47
C ARG A 189 -1.89 -5.16 -37.69
N ALA A 190 -2.93 -5.98 -37.85
CA ALA A 190 -3.87 -5.91 -38.96
C ALA A 190 -4.67 -4.59 -38.97
N ALA A 191 -4.98 -4.06 -37.79
CA ALA A 191 -5.62 -2.76 -37.61
C ALA A 191 -4.62 -1.56 -37.63
N GLY A 192 -3.32 -1.77 -37.91
CA GLY A 192 -2.33 -0.70 -38.09
C GLY A 192 -1.77 -0.08 -36.80
N PHE A 193 -1.94 -0.74 -35.65
CA PHE A 193 -1.48 -0.23 -34.35
C PHE A 193 -0.04 -0.61 -33.98
N LEU A 194 0.58 -1.58 -34.67
CA LEU A 194 1.93 -2.06 -34.35
C LEU A 194 2.94 -1.71 -35.44
N GLN A 195 4.11 -1.21 -35.01
CA GLN A 195 5.28 -1.04 -35.86
C GLN A 195 6.21 -2.26 -35.74
N VAL A 196 6.93 -2.57 -36.82
CA VAL A 196 7.82 -3.74 -36.90
C VAL A 196 9.19 -3.27 -37.36
N GLU A 197 10.21 -3.50 -36.53
CA GLU A 197 11.60 -3.18 -36.85
C GLU A 197 12.30 -4.40 -37.50
N PRO A 198 13.09 -4.20 -38.57
CA PRO A 198 13.93 -5.26 -39.13
C PRO A 198 15.11 -5.56 -38.21
N GLU A 199 15.46 -6.84 -38.06
CA GLU A 199 16.65 -7.24 -37.29
C GLU A 199 17.94 -6.75 -37.99
N SER A 200 18.77 -6.00 -37.27
CA SER A 200 20.14 -5.71 -37.70
C SER A 200 21.03 -6.94 -37.50
N SER A 201 21.58 -7.48 -38.59
CA SER A 201 22.37 -8.72 -38.58
C SER A 201 23.74 -8.51 -37.95
N ALA A 202 23.87 -8.79 -36.64
CA ALA A 202 25.09 -8.57 -35.86
C ALA A 202 25.41 -9.74 -34.90
N LEU A 203 25.49 -10.97 -35.42
CA LEU A 203 26.00 -12.15 -34.70
C LEU A 203 26.79 -13.11 -35.61
N GLU A 204 28.07 -12.83 -35.83
CA GLU A 204 29.09 -13.84 -36.20
C GLU A 204 30.45 -13.47 -35.55
N SER A 205 31.35 -14.45 -35.42
CA SER A 205 32.74 -14.33 -34.93
C SER A 205 33.00 -14.08 -33.43
N GLU A 206 32.64 -15.05 -32.58
CA GLU A 206 33.64 -15.51 -31.59
C GLU A 206 34.72 -16.39 -32.28
N SER A 207 35.91 -16.49 -31.67
CA SER A 207 36.99 -17.45 -31.98
C SER A 207 37.82 -17.25 -33.28
N ALA A 208 38.65 -16.21 -33.30
CA ALA A 208 39.99 -16.25 -33.92
C ALA A 208 40.93 -15.28 -33.19
N ALA A 209 42.26 -15.50 -33.26
CA ALA A 209 43.25 -14.76 -32.47
C ALA A 209 44.46 -14.31 -33.31
N VAL A 210 45.38 -13.60 -32.65
CA VAL A 210 46.75 -13.20 -33.05
C VAL A 210 46.88 -11.79 -33.70
N GLU A 211 48.02 -11.19 -33.37
CA GLU A 211 48.54 -9.85 -33.67
C GLU A 211 48.55 -9.47 -35.17
N SER A 212 48.38 -8.18 -35.49
CA SER A 212 49.46 -7.31 -36.04
C SER A 212 48.93 -5.99 -36.66
N HIS A 213 49.86 -5.13 -37.11
CA HIS A 213 49.64 -3.74 -37.52
C HIS A 213 49.27 -3.55 -39.03
N PRO A 214 48.78 -2.36 -39.47
CA PRO A 214 47.93 -2.21 -40.66
C PRO A 214 48.65 -1.86 -41.98
N SER A 215 47.97 -2.05 -43.13
CA SER A 215 48.21 -1.29 -44.39
C SER A 215 47.09 -1.42 -45.45
N ILE A 216 46.36 -0.32 -45.67
CA ILE A 216 46.18 0.41 -46.96
C ILE A 216 45.90 -0.39 -48.28
N GLN A 217 44.74 -0.07 -48.89
CA GLN A 217 44.35 -0.11 -50.34
C GLN A 217 44.13 -1.44 -51.11
N SER A 218 42.85 -1.66 -51.48
CA SER A 218 42.27 -1.48 -52.84
C SER A 218 42.96 -2.03 -54.12
N PRO A 219 42.22 -2.38 -55.20
CA PRO A 219 40.80 -2.79 -55.30
C PRO A 219 40.51 -3.92 -56.35
N GLU A 220 39.20 -4.14 -56.62
CA GLU A 220 38.60 -4.63 -57.89
C GLU A 220 38.85 -6.05 -58.47
N ARG A 221 37.71 -6.76 -58.62
CA ARG A 221 37.15 -7.39 -59.84
C ARG A 221 37.34 -8.88 -60.21
N GLU A 222 36.15 -9.42 -60.52
CA GLU A 222 35.80 -10.30 -61.66
C GLU A 222 35.96 -11.85 -61.59
N VAL A 223 34.80 -12.49 -61.34
CA VAL A 223 34.15 -13.51 -62.21
C VAL A 223 34.87 -14.83 -62.50
N LEU A 224 34.23 -15.95 -62.12
CA LEU A 224 33.84 -17.01 -63.08
C LEU A 224 32.77 -17.97 -62.50
N ASP A 225 31.89 -18.44 -63.39
CA ASP A 225 30.64 -19.16 -63.12
C ASP A 225 30.79 -20.65 -62.76
N SER A 226 29.69 -21.26 -62.28
CA SER A 226 28.99 -22.31 -63.07
C SER A 226 27.68 -22.84 -62.44
N GLU A 227 26.55 -22.59 -63.13
CA GLU A 227 25.42 -23.52 -63.40
C GLU A 227 24.64 -24.19 -62.22
N ALA A 228 23.30 -24.40 -62.25
CA ALA A 228 22.21 -24.22 -63.24
C ALA A 228 20.86 -24.20 -62.45
N VAL A 229 19.61 -23.98 -62.95
CA VAL A 229 18.96 -23.58 -64.23
C VAL A 229 17.52 -23.10 -63.82
N VAL A 230 16.69 -22.35 -64.56
CA VAL A 230 16.05 -22.56 -65.88
C VAL A 230 15.85 -21.22 -66.61
N GLU A 231 15.71 -21.29 -67.94
CA GLU A 231 15.42 -20.23 -68.93
C GLU A 231 13.94 -19.70 -68.86
N GLU A 232 13.47 -18.68 -69.61
CA GLU A 232 14.02 -18.06 -70.83
C GLU A 232 13.60 -16.57 -71.08
N SER A 233 14.59 -15.71 -71.34
CA SER A 233 14.58 -14.48 -72.20
C SER A 233 13.86 -13.15 -71.84
N ASN A 234 14.58 -12.05 -72.14
CA ASN A 234 14.13 -10.72 -72.64
C ASN A 234 13.34 -9.75 -71.72
N ALA A 235 13.60 -8.42 -71.69
CA ALA A 235 14.63 -7.61 -72.37
C ALA A 235 14.70 -6.13 -71.87
N VAL A 236 15.90 -5.52 -72.03
CA VAL A 236 16.19 -4.09 -72.37
C VAL A 236 16.08 -2.98 -71.29
N GLU A 237 17.26 -2.39 -71.00
CA GLU A 237 17.66 -0.96 -70.79
C GLU A 237 16.84 -0.03 -69.86
N ALA A 238 17.37 0.88 -69.02
CA ALA A 238 18.68 1.49 -68.64
C ALA A 238 18.53 3.03 -68.59
N GLU A 239 19.57 3.73 -68.11
CA GLU A 239 19.77 5.20 -68.13
C GLU A 239 18.92 6.10 -67.17
N ILE A 240 19.29 7.37 -66.87
CA ILE A 240 20.55 7.97 -66.33
C ILE A 240 20.38 9.50 -66.10
N ASN A 241 21.04 10.05 -65.06
CA ASN A 241 21.51 11.46 -64.89
C ASN A 241 20.63 12.70 -64.55
N THR A 242 21.39 13.70 -64.05
CA THR A 242 21.23 15.19 -64.07
C THR A 242 20.16 15.84 -63.18
N VAL A 243 20.42 16.63 -62.12
CA VAL A 243 21.54 17.51 -61.64
C VAL A 243 21.48 18.98 -62.11
N THR A 244 21.22 19.90 -61.14
CA THR A 244 21.44 21.38 -61.14
C THR A 244 20.56 22.25 -62.07
N VAL A 245 20.42 23.58 -61.92
CA VAL A 245 21.20 24.61 -61.17
C VAL A 245 20.32 25.77 -60.63
N ALA A 246 20.85 26.53 -59.66
CA ALA A 246 20.67 27.99 -59.44
C ALA A 246 19.29 28.53 -58.95
N ASP A 247 19.18 29.66 -58.24
CA ASP A 247 20.15 30.51 -57.49
C ASP A 247 19.36 31.46 -56.53
N GLY A 248 19.99 32.03 -55.50
CA GLY A 248 19.51 33.26 -54.83
C GLY A 248 19.67 33.34 -53.31
N ASP A 249 20.71 34.04 -52.84
CA ASP A 249 20.94 34.39 -51.42
C ASP A 249 20.07 35.58 -50.93
N VAL A 250 19.93 35.74 -49.59
CA VAL A 250 20.45 36.90 -48.81
C VAL A 250 19.97 36.92 -47.33
N GLU A 251 20.97 36.99 -46.43
CA GLU A 251 21.01 37.54 -45.04
C GLU A 251 20.20 36.95 -43.83
N ASP A 252 20.98 36.76 -42.73
CA ASP A 252 20.71 36.94 -41.30
C ASP A 252 19.54 36.18 -40.59
N SER A 253 19.78 35.36 -39.55
CA SER A 253 20.55 35.73 -38.35
C SER A 253 20.70 34.58 -37.31
N VAL A 254 21.54 34.83 -36.28
CA VAL A 254 21.71 34.10 -34.99
C VAL A 254 22.14 32.62 -35.04
N THR A 255 23.36 32.37 -34.57
CA THR A 255 23.88 31.03 -34.21
C THR A 255 23.87 30.83 -32.69
N HIS A 256 23.34 29.70 -32.22
CA HIS A 256 23.67 29.11 -30.91
C HIS A 256 23.72 27.58 -31.02
N SER A 257 24.82 27.01 -30.51
CA SER A 257 25.12 25.58 -30.53
C SER A 257 24.93 24.99 -29.14
N SER A 258 24.15 23.91 -29.03
CA SER A 258 24.04 23.11 -27.81
C SER A 258 25.01 21.93 -27.89
N GLU A 259 26.16 22.04 -27.24
CA GLU A 259 26.98 20.88 -26.89
C GLU A 259 26.43 20.24 -25.59
N THR A 260 26.73 18.96 -25.38
CA THR A 260 26.17 18.14 -24.31
C THR A 260 27.23 17.76 -23.29
N GLU A 261 27.04 18.08 -22.01
CA GLU A 261 27.82 17.54 -20.90
C GLU A 261 26.90 16.97 -19.80
N ALA A 262 27.42 15.97 -19.08
CA ALA A 262 26.75 15.28 -17.98
C ALA A 262 27.10 15.93 -16.63
N VAL A 263 26.28 15.68 -15.60
CA VAL A 263 26.48 16.21 -14.24
C VAL A 263 26.15 15.12 -13.22
N ASP A 264 27.18 14.65 -12.51
CA ASP A 264 27.06 13.75 -11.36
C ASP A 264 26.96 14.56 -10.03
N SER A 265 26.47 13.93 -8.96
CA SER A 265 26.13 14.63 -7.70
C SER A 265 27.14 14.35 -6.57
N GLU A 266 28.20 15.16 -6.47
CA GLU A 266 29.12 15.11 -5.33
C GLU A 266 28.56 15.83 -4.08
N ILE A 267 28.87 15.30 -2.89
CA ILE A 267 28.51 15.92 -1.60
C ILE A 267 29.64 16.82 -1.12
N ALA A 268 29.40 18.14 -1.07
CA ALA A 268 30.37 19.14 -0.64
C ALA A 268 30.43 19.33 0.89
N LEU A 269 31.65 19.50 1.41
CA LEU A 269 31.96 19.97 2.76
C LEU A 269 33.02 21.08 2.64
N GLU A 270 32.78 22.27 3.19
CA GLU A 270 33.81 23.32 3.30
C GLU A 270 33.92 23.81 4.74
N GLU A 271 35.15 24.05 5.20
CA GLU A 271 35.44 24.63 6.51
C GLU A 271 35.82 26.10 6.38
N SER A 272 35.56 26.88 7.43
CA SER A 272 35.78 28.33 7.43
C SER A 272 37.25 28.69 7.67
N ASN A 273 37.82 29.48 6.75
CA ASN A 273 39.17 30.05 6.94
C ASN A 273 39.13 31.22 7.95
N THR A 274 39.73 31.03 9.11
CA THR A 274 40.06 32.13 10.03
C THR A 274 41.18 33.00 9.44
N VAL A 275 40.93 34.30 9.26
CA VAL A 275 41.95 35.24 8.80
C VAL A 275 42.80 35.71 9.97
N GLU A 276 44.03 35.20 10.07
CA GLU A 276 45.07 35.87 10.84
C GLU A 276 45.54 37.14 10.10
N ALA A 277 45.73 38.23 10.85
CA ALA A 277 46.33 39.46 10.34
C ALA A 277 47.58 39.78 11.18
N GLU A 278 48.72 39.93 10.51
CA GLU A 278 50.01 40.17 11.16
C GLU A 278 50.02 41.47 11.99
N ILE A 279 50.50 41.39 13.23
CA ILE A 279 50.96 42.57 14.00
C ILE A 279 52.35 42.26 14.56
N ASP A 280 53.25 43.21 14.36
CA ASP A 280 54.70 43.05 14.50
C ASP A 280 55.20 43.19 15.95
N GLY A 281 56.16 42.34 16.34
CA GLY A 281 57.23 42.73 17.26
C GLY A 281 57.21 42.25 18.74
N ALA A 282 58.44 42.01 19.21
CA ALA A 282 58.90 42.00 20.61
C ALA A 282 58.62 40.78 21.53
N THR A 283 59.62 39.89 21.56
CA THR A 283 60.05 39.06 22.72
C THR A 283 59.83 39.66 24.12
N VAL A 284 59.43 38.83 25.10
CA VAL A 284 60.20 38.55 26.36
C VAL A 284 59.58 37.36 27.15
N THR A 285 60.37 36.80 28.06
CA THR A 285 60.31 35.47 28.70
C THR A 285 59.35 35.25 29.90
N ASN A 286 58.92 33.99 30.06
CA ASN A 286 58.85 33.19 31.31
C ASN A 286 57.69 33.30 32.34
N SER A 287 57.55 32.14 33.01
CA SER A 287 57.06 31.86 34.39
C SER A 287 55.56 31.94 34.71
N ASP A 288 54.99 30.75 34.94
CA ASP A 288 54.45 30.27 36.23
C ASP A 288 53.71 31.27 37.14
N SER A 289 52.45 30.97 37.47
CA SER A 289 52.12 30.40 38.81
C SER A 289 50.62 30.11 38.96
N GLU A 290 50.28 29.36 40.02
CA GLU A 290 48.94 28.81 40.30
C GLU A 290 48.05 29.75 41.14
N SER A 291 46.81 29.28 41.37
CA SER A 291 46.05 29.43 42.64
C SER A 291 45.13 30.64 42.88
N SER A 292 43.85 30.41 42.55
CA SER A 292 42.74 30.27 43.52
C SER A 292 42.10 31.48 44.27
N VAL A 293 40.76 31.55 44.12
CA VAL A 293 39.73 31.57 45.21
C VAL A 293 39.13 32.89 45.76
N THR A 294 37.82 32.80 46.08
CA THR A 294 36.90 33.69 46.86
C THR A 294 36.35 35.01 46.27
N GLN A 295 35.11 34.93 45.76
CA GLN A 295 33.88 35.57 46.29
C GLN A 295 33.85 37.05 46.77
N ALA A 296 32.90 37.81 46.18
CA ALA A 296 31.74 38.48 46.84
C ALA A 296 31.48 39.99 46.60
N SER A 297 30.25 40.28 46.15
CA SER A 297 29.31 41.38 46.53
C SER A 297 29.55 42.88 46.19
N GLU A 298 28.47 43.49 45.66
CA GLU A 298 27.93 44.85 45.92
C GLU A 298 28.68 46.08 45.31
N THR A 299 28.14 46.75 44.26
CA THR A 299 27.14 47.87 44.20
C THR A 299 27.68 49.24 44.69
N GLU A 300 27.30 50.42 44.17
CA GLU A 300 26.23 50.86 43.25
C GLU A 300 26.56 52.23 42.54
N ALA A 301 25.54 52.87 41.93
CA ALA A 301 25.46 54.21 41.29
C ALA A 301 26.03 54.35 39.85
N SER A 302 25.34 54.83 38.79
CA SER A 302 24.09 55.61 38.53
C SER A 302 24.22 57.14 38.34
N GLU A 303 23.77 57.65 37.18
CA GLU A 303 22.64 58.62 37.02
C GLU A 303 22.43 59.10 35.54
N PHE A 304 21.18 58.96 35.05
CA PHE A 304 20.34 59.85 34.20
C PHE A 304 20.91 60.74 33.06
N ASN A 305 20.20 61.01 31.94
CA ASN A 305 18.76 60.95 31.56
C ASN A 305 18.63 60.32 30.13
N ALA A 306 17.61 59.54 29.73
CA ALA A 306 16.14 59.76 29.77
C ALA A 306 15.70 60.96 28.87
N VAL A 307 14.58 61.00 28.14
CA VAL A 307 13.26 60.30 28.11
C VAL A 307 12.83 60.20 26.62
N ASP A 308 12.03 59.25 26.08
CA ASP A 308 11.18 58.15 26.61
C ASP A 308 11.57 56.81 25.90
N SER A 309 10.77 55.76 25.59
CA SER A 309 9.32 55.47 25.64
C SER A 309 9.03 54.00 26.04
N LYS A 310 7.80 53.49 25.86
CA LYS A 310 7.38 52.16 26.39
C LYS A 310 6.51 51.31 25.46
N ILE A 311 6.87 50.03 25.37
CA ILE A 311 5.98 48.89 25.63
C ILE A 311 6.78 47.89 26.50
N ASP A 312 6.18 47.32 27.54
CA ASP A 312 6.88 46.46 28.50
C ASP A 312 7.14 45.05 27.95
N ALA A 313 8.40 44.62 27.93
CA ALA A 313 8.80 43.24 27.68
C ALA A 313 9.05 42.52 29.01
N ALA A 314 8.14 41.62 29.41
CA ALA A 314 8.34 40.78 30.58
C ALA A 314 9.46 39.75 30.31
N VAL A 315 10.37 39.56 31.27
CA VAL A 315 11.41 38.52 31.19
C VAL A 315 10.75 37.14 31.34
N VAL A 316 10.45 36.51 30.21
CA VAL A 316 10.02 35.11 30.16
C VAL A 316 11.24 34.24 30.49
N ALA A 317 11.14 33.45 31.56
CA ALA A 317 12.16 32.44 31.85
C ALA A 317 12.18 31.39 30.72
N LYS A 318 13.36 31.02 30.21
CA LYS A 318 13.48 29.85 29.30
C LYS A 318 12.86 28.63 30.01
N PRO A 319 12.01 27.84 29.33
CA PRO A 319 11.52 26.59 29.88
C PRO A 319 12.68 25.61 30.10
N ILE A 320 12.51 24.69 31.04
CA ILE A 320 13.51 23.66 31.36
C ILE A 320 13.29 22.49 30.41
N ALA A 321 14.30 22.13 29.62
CA ALA A 321 14.30 20.88 28.86
C ALA A 321 14.40 19.69 29.83
N LEU A 322 13.39 18.81 29.84
CA LEU A 322 13.42 17.54 30.59
C LEU A 322 14.27 16.50 29.87
N HIS A 323 14.28 16.55 28.53
CA HIS A 323 15.00 15.67 27.62
C HIS A 323 15.89 16.52 26.69
N PRO A 324 17.10 16.93 27.12
CA PRO A 324 17.95 17.86 26.38
C PRO A 324 18.48 17.24 25.08
N HIS A 325 18.23 17.89 23.95
CA HIS A 325 18.54 17.41 22.61
C HIS A 325 19.52 18.34 21.88
N ASP A 326 20.40 17.79 21.03
CA ASP A 326 21.48 18.50 20.32
C ASP A 326 21.01 19.74 19.52
N LEU A 327 19.77 19.69 19.05
CA LEU A 327 19.14 20.73 18.23
C LEU A 327 18.23 21.69 19.03
N ASP A 328 18.15 21.63 20.36
CA ASP A 328 17.21 22.46 21.15
C ASP A 328 17.41 23.97 20.99
N ASP A 329 18.66 24.46 21.04
CA ASP A 329 18.95 25.88 20.79
C ASP A 329 18.89 26.26 19.29
N ARG A 330 18.83 25.27 18.38
CA ARG A 330 18.70 25.47 16.92
C ARG A 330 17.24 25.40 16.45
N ILE A 331 16.34 24.77 17.19
CA ILE A 331 14.93 24.55 16.83
C ILE A 331 14.03 25.10 17.96
N PRO A 332 13.60 26.37 17.86
CA PRO A 332 12.74 26.98 18.86
C PRO A 332 11.49 26.13 19.14
N GLY A 333 11.28 25.78 20.40
CA GLY A 333 10.16 24.95 20.87
C GLY A 333 10.35 23.44 20.78
N LEU A 334 11.53 22.93 20.40
CA LEU A 334 11.80 21.48 20.40
C LEU A 334 11.74 20.89 21.82
N ALA A 335 12.50 21.45 22.77
CA ALA A 335 12.44 21.10 24.18
C ALA A 335 11.00 21.14 24.76
N ASP A 336 10.20 22.15 24.40
CA ASP A 336 8.79 22.25 24.85
C ASP A 336 7.91 21.14 24.27
N LEU A 337 8.23 20.62 23.08
CA LEU A 337 7.55 19.47 22.47
C LEU A 337 8.03 18.15 23.07
N HIS A 338 9.34 17.96 23.27
CA HIS A 338 9.92 16.81 23.99
C HIS A 338 9.37 16.70 25.43
N ASN A 339 9.19 17.82 26.12
CA ASN A 339 8.56 17.91 27.44
C ASN A 339 7.09 17.43 27.47
N GLN A 340 6.43 17.33 26.31
CA GLN A 340 5.07 16.80 26.17
C GLN A 340 5.06 15.38 25.60
N THR A 341 5.98 15.06 24.68
CA THR A 341 6.04 13.76 24.00
C THR A 341 7.40 13.50 23.36
N LEU A 342 7.89 12.26 23.46
CA LEU A 342 9.04 11.73 22.70
C LEU A 342 8.59 10.77 21.58
N GLY A 343 7.30 10.75 21.26
CA GLY A 343 6.67 9.83 20.32
C GLY A 343 5.58 8.95 20.95
N ASP A 344 4.80 8.30 20.08
CA ASP A 344 3.81 7.28 20.43
C ASP A 344 3.94 6.11 19.42
N PRO A 345 4.00 4.84 19.86
CA PRO A 345 4.22 3.70 18.96
C PRO A 345 3.06 3.43 17.99
N GLN A 346 1.91 4.10 18.17
CA GLN A 346 0.83 4.12 17.17
C GLN A 346 1.21 4.94 15.91
N ILE A 347 2.24 5.78 15.97
CA ILE A 347 2.80 6.50 14.82
C ILE A 347 3.90 5.65 14.18
N THR A 348 3.60 5.10 13.00
CA THR A 348 4.57 4.34 12.18
C THR A 348 5.25 5.25 11.17
N ILE A 349 6.59 5.26 11.21
CA ILE A 349 7.47 5.91 10.23
C ILE A 349 8.08 4.82 9.36
N VAL A 350 7.93 4.90 8.04
CA VAL A 350 8.62 4.02 7.10
C VAL A 350 9.74 4.79 6.41
N ILE A 351 10.97 4.29 6.54
CA ILE A 351 12.20 4.94 6.04
C ILE A 351 12.66 4.17 4.80
N ILE A 352 12.57 4.80 3.63
CA ILE A 352 12.98 4.27 2.33
C ILE A 352 14.36 4.87 2.03
N ASP A 353 15.40 4.07 2.29
CA ASP A 353 16.83 4.42 2.29
C ASP A 353 17.65 3.11 2.12
N GLY A 354 18.94 3.09 2.46
CA GLY A 354 19.75 1.87 2.60
C GLY A 354 19.40 0.96 3.78
N ASP A 355 20.28 0.01 4.06
CA ASP A 355 20.17 -0.91 5.20
C ASP A 355 20.96 -0.39 6.42
N PRO A 356 20.30 0.09 7.50
CA PRO A 356 21.01 0.58 8.67
C PRO A 356 21.48 -0.54 9.60
N ASP A 357 22.54 -0.28 10.35
CA ASP A 357 23.02 -1.18 11.40
C ASP A 357 22.16 -1.08 12.67
N HIS A 358 21.26 -2.05 12.86
CA HIS A 358 20.43 -2.18 14.06
C HIS A 358 21.17 -2.79 15.27
N THR A 359 22.49 -3.02 15.20
CA THR A 359 23.30 -3.48 16.35
C THR A 359 23.90 -2.34 17.18
N LEU A 360 23.83 -1.10 16.69
CA LEU A 360 24.32 0.11 17.37
C LEU A 360 23.49 0.43 18.62
N SER A 361 24.14 0.90 19.69
CA SER A 361 23.49 1.17 20.98
C SER A 361 22.39 2.25 20.92
N CYS A 362 22.41 3.13 19.91
CA CYS A 362 21.34 4.11 19.69
C CYS A 362 20.00 3.50 19.28
N PHE A 363 19.95 2.23 18.88
CA PHE A 363 18.72 1.52 18.57
C PHE A 363 18.31 0.50 19.65
N GLU A 364 19.09 0.31 20.72
CA GLU A 364 18.75 -0.62 21.79
C GLU A 364 17.56 -0.08 22.62
N GLY A 365 16.37 -0.65 22.39
CA GLY A 365 15.11 -0.24 22.99
C GLY A 365 14.15 0.49 22.03
N ALA A 366 14.63 0.95 20.87
CA ALA A 366 13.79 1.55 19.84
C ALA A 366 12.85 0.51 19.21
N GLU A 367 11.61 0.89 18.85
CA GLU A 367 10.72 0.01 18.06
C GLU A 367 11.08 0.06 16.56
N VAL A 368 12.32 -0.35 16.25
CA VAL A 368 12.85 -0.49 14.88
C VAL A 368 12.59 -1.88 14.30
N SER A 369 12.43 -1.95 12.99
CA SER A 369 12.29 -3.20 12.23
C SER A 369 12.75 -3.02 10.79
N LYS A 370 13.09 -4.12 10.10
CA LYS A 370 13.45 -4.13 8.67
C LYS A 370 12.40 -4.88 7.86
N VAL A 371 11.95 -4.30 6.75
CA VAL A 371 11.15 -4.99 5.73
C VAL A 371 11.81 -4.76 4.38
N PHE A 372 12.60 -5.73 3.93
CA PHE A 372 13.21 -5.72 2.60
C PHE A 372 12.14 -5.83 1.50
N PRO A 373 12.22 -5.04 0.41
CA PRO A 373 11.31 -5.15 -0.71
C PRO A 373 11.35 -6.54 -1.34
N TYR A 374 10.20 -7.23 -1.36
CA TYR A 374 10.08 -8.62 -1.82
C TYR A 374 10.37 -8.85 -3.33
N TRP A 375 10.73 -7.78 -4.06
CA TRP A 375 11.08 -7.80 -5.48
C TRP A 375 12.56 -7.51 -5.75
N HIS A 376 13.37 -7.24 -4.73
CA HIS A 376 14.82 -7.32 -4.83
C HIS A 376 15.25 -8.73 -4.42
N GLU A 377 16.18 -9.34 -5.15
CA GLU A 377 16.91 -10.48 -4.60
C GLU A 377 17.99 -9.91 -3.66
N PRO A 378 18.15 -10.43 -2.42
CA PRO A 378 19.09 -9.88 -1.45
C PRO A 378 20.52 -9.81 -1.98
N ALA A 379 21.18 -8.67 -1.77
CA ALA A 379 22.59 -8.49 -2.08
C ALA A 379 23.50 -9.13 -1.01
N GLU A 380 24.77 -9.33 -1.34
CA GLU A 380 25.75 -9.91 -0.42
C GLU A 380 26.05 -8.97 0.77
N LEU A 381 26.32 -9.54 1.93
CA LEU A 381 26.67 -8.77 3.14
C LEU A 381 28.02 -8.06 2.95
N ILE A 382 28.03 -6.75 3.19
CA ILE A 382 29.24 -5.93 3.09
C ILE A 382 30.11 -6.18 4.33
N ALA A 383 31.43 -6.30 4.14
CA ALA A 383 32.37 -6.59 5.20
C ALA A 383 32.51 -5.39 6.18
N PRO A 384 32.64 -5.62 7.51
CA PRO A 384 32.95 -4.54 8.47
C PRO A 384 34.23 -3.77 8.13
N GLU A 385 35.20 -4.45 7.50
CA GLU A 385 36.45 -3.87 7.01
C GLU A 385 36.22 -2.79 5.94
N ASP A 386 35.24 -2.97 5.05
CA ASP A 386 34.91 -2.01 3.99
C ASP A 386 34.28 -0.73 4.59
N TYR A 387 33.38 -0.89 5.56
CA TYR A 387 32.83 0.24 6.31
C TYR A 387 33.92 0.98 7.08
N ALA A 388 34.88 0.27 7.69
CA ALA A 388 36.02 0.89 8.35
C ALA A 388 36.93 1.64 7.36
N ALA A 389 37.08 1.15 6.12
CA ALA A 389 37.80 1.86 5.05
C ALA A 389 37.07 3.16 4.64
N PHE A 390 35.76 3.10 4.39
CA PHE A 390 34.93 4.27 4.08
C PHE A 390 34.97 5.32 5.20
N GLN A 391 34.82 4.89 6.46
CA GLN A 391 34.89 5.75 7.64
C GLN A 391 36.28 6.37 7.81
N SER A 392 37.35 5.63 7.54
CA SER A 392 38.73 6.16 7.55
C SER A 392 38.96 7.21 6.46
N ILE A 393 38.40 7.02 5.26
CA ILE A 393 38.46 8.00 4.15
C ILE A 393 37.68 9.28 4.52
N ARG A 394 36.54 9.15 5.22
CA ARG A 394 35.81 10.30 5.78
C ARG A 394 36.57 11.00 6.91
N ASP A 395 37.11 10.27 7.88
CA ASP A 395 37.87 10.82 9.01
C ASP A 395 39.18 11.53 8.57
N GLN A 396 39.66 11.27 7.35
CA GLN A 396 40.76 12.02 6.70
C GLN A 396 40.34 13.37 6.09
N GLY A 397 39.05 13.65 5.97
CA GLY A 397 38.53 14.91 5.42
C GLY A 397 38.65 15.06 3.90
N LEU A 398 38.88 13.96 3.16
CA LEU A 398 38.99 13.96 1.69
C LEU A 398 37.66 14.34 1.02
N LYS A 399 37.73 15.05 -0.11
CA LYS A 399 36.59 15.69 -0.77
C LYS A 399 36.63 15.50 -2.29
N GLY A 400 35.45 15.47 -2.90
CA GLY A 400 35.24 15.29 -4.34
C GLY A 400 36.12 14.19 -4.95
N LYS A 401 36.74 14.49 -6.09
CA LYS A 401 37.62 13.58 -6.83
C LYS A 401 38.73 12.91 -6.01
N GLU A 402 39.31 13.57 -4.99
CA GLU A 402 40.33 12.95 -4.12
C GLU A 402 39.73 11.87 -3.20
N LYS A 403 38.49 12.09 -2.74
CA LYS A 403 37.72 11.07 -2.01
C LYS A 403 37.33 9.92 -2.93
N GLU A 404 36.89 10.23 -4.15
CA GLU A 404 36.42 9.22 -5.10
C GLU A 404 37.56 8.30 -5.58
N GLU A 405 38.73 8.86 -5.90
CA GLU A 405 39.94 8.08 -6.20
C GLU A 405 40.38 7.21 -5.00
N ALA A 406 40.18 7.67 -3.75
CA ALA A 406 40.48 6.89 -2.56
C ALA A 406 39.46 5.75 -2.31
N LEU A 407 38.18 5.96 -2.62
CA LEU A 407 37.14 4.93 -2.53
C LEU A 407 37.35 3.84 -3.58
N GLU A 408 37.55 4.23 -4.84
CA GLU A 408 37.81 3.33 -5.97
C GLU A 408 39.08 2.49 -5.76
N ALA A 409 40.09 3.03 -5.07
CA ALA A 409 41.33 2.32 -4.78
C ALA A 409 41.24 1.26 -3.67
N VAL A 410 40.16 1.23 -2.88
CA VAL A 410 40.05 0.38 -1.67
C VAL A 410 38.76 -0.45 -1.61
N ILE A 411 37.62 0.10 -2.01
CA ILE A 411 36.28 -0.51 -1.92
C ILE A 411 35.42 -0.25 -3.18
N PRO A 412 35.92 -0.45 -4.42
CA PRO A 412 35.21 -0.09 -5.65
C PRO A 412 33.86 -0.80 -5.81
N ASP A 413 33.79 -2.10 -5.48
CA ASP A 413 32.58 -2.91 -5.65
C ASP A 413 31.50 -2.65 -4.58
N THR A 414 31.83 -1.98 -3.46
CA THR A 414 30.94 -1.82 -2.30
C THR A 414 30.65 -0.37 -1.92
N LYS A 415 31.44 0.62 -2.41
CA LYS A 415 31.32 2.05 -2.06
C LYS A 415 29.90 2.61 -2.13
N ASP A 416 29.14 2.35 -3.21
CA ASP A 416 27.81 2.95 -3.42
C ASP A 416 26.78 2.42 -2.42
N ARG A 417 26.83 1.12 -2.11
CA ARG A 417 25.99 0.50 -1.08
C ARG A 417 26.42 0.95 0.32
N ILE A 418 27.71 1.18 0.56
CA ILE A 418 28.21 1.72 1.82
C ILE A 418 27.74 3.15 2.04
N VAL A 419 27.82 4.02 1.02
CA VAL A 419 27.26 5.38 1.06
C VAL A 419 25.78 5.33 1.47
N LEU A 420 25.00 4.46 0.85
CA LEU A 420 23.57 4.35 1.12
C LEU A 420 23.24 3.75 2.50
N ASN A 421 24.00 2.75 2.97
CA ASN A 421 23.78 2.11 4.28
C ASN A 421 24.29 2.97 5.45
N ASP A 422 25.37 3.72 5.24
CA ASP A 422 25.87 4.72 6.19
C ASP A 422 24.90 5.91 6.31
N HIS A 423 24.37 6.39 5.19
CA HIS A 423 23.28 7.36 5.14
C HIS A 423 22.05 6.89 5.93
N ALA A 424 21.61 5.65 5.70
CA ALA A 424 20.47 5.06 6.40
C ALA A 424 20.68 4.95 7.92
N CYS A 425 21.90 4.65 8.40
CA CYS A 425 22.23 4.68 9.83
C CYS A 425 22.02 6.08 10.40
N HIS A 426 22.56 7.09 9.73
CA HIS A 426 22.52 8.48 10.15
C HIS A 426 21.07 9.00 10.20
N VAL A 427 20.34 8.87 9.08
CA VAL A 427 18.92 9.21 8.94
C VAL A 427 18.04 8.53 9.99
N THR A 428 18.21 7.21 10.18
CA THR A 428 17.39 6.46 11.15
C THR A 428 17.68 6.91 12.59
N SER A 429 18.95 7.18 12.92
CA SER A 429 19.35 7.63 14.26
C SER A 429 18.84 9.04 14.61
N ILE A 430 18.78 9.97 13.64
CA ILE A 430 18.19 11.30 13.83
C ILE A 430 16.69 11.18 14.17
N ILE A 431 15.99 10.18 13.62
CA ILE A 431 14.55 10.00 13.85
C ILE A 431 14.28 9.27 15.17
N VAL A 432 14.89 8.10 15.41
CA VAL A 432 14.52 7.20 16.54
C VAL A 432 15.67 6.80 17.47
N GLY A 433 16.82 7.48 17.40
CA GLY A 433 17.94 7.25 18.32
C GLY A 433 17.54 7.46 19.78
N GLN A 434 17.80 6.48 20.65
CA GLN A 434 17.29 6.47 22.03
C GLN A 434 17.96 7.53 22.91
N GLU A 435 17.20 8.06 23.88
CA GLU A 435 17.72 9.01 24.86
C GLU A 435 18.86 8.38 25.68
N HIS A 436 19.87 9.21 26.04
CA HIS A 436 21.09 8.79 26.74
C HIS A 436 22.03 7.84 25.98
N SER A 437 21.70 7.44 24.74
CA SER A 437 22.62 6.76 23.82
C SER A 437 23.60 7.75 23.16
N PRO A 438 24.55 7.29 22.30
CA PRO A 438 25.43 8.20 21.54
C PRO A 438 24.70 9.12 20.56
N VAL A 439 23.46 8.80 20.19
CA VAL A 439 22.58 9.64 19.35
C VAL A 439 21.17 9.60 19.93
N PHE A 440 20.80 10.66 20.63
CA PHE A 440 19.39 10.95 20.93
C PHE A 440 18.77 11.61 19.70
N GLY A 441 17.76 10.97 19.11
CA GLY A 441 16.99 11.47 17.98
C GLY A 441 15.69 12.15 18.41
N ILE A 442 14.96 12.69 17.45
CA ILE A 442 13.78 13.55 17.69
C ILE A 442 12.59 12.78 18.27
N ALA A 443 12.34 11.54 17.84
CA ALA A 443 11.12 10.78 18.14
C ALA A 443 11.39 9.31 18.53
N PRO A 444 12.19 9.05 19.59
CA PRO A 444 12.63 7.70 19.98
C PRO A 444 11.51 6.72 20.32
N ASN A 445 10.33 7.21 20.71
CA ASN A 445 9.19 6.36 21.08
C ASN A 445 8.18 6.15 19.94
N CYS A 446 8.47 6.63 18.72
CA CYS A 446 7.71 6.30 17.52
C CYS A 446 8.17 4.94 16.95
N ARG A 447 7.27 4.26 16.24
CA ARG A 447 7.56 2.99 15.59
C ARG A 447 8.24 3.22 14.24
N ALA A 448 9.36 2.56 13.98
CA ALA A 448 10.11 2.68 12.73
C ALA A 448 10.20 1.36 11.95
N ILE A 449 10.01 1.46 10.63
CA ILE A 449 10.30 0.38 9.68
C ILE A 449 11.28 0.91 8.65
N ASN A 450 12.51 0.40 8.66
CA ASN A 450 13.41 0.58 7.55
C ASN A 450 13.00 -0.33 6.39
N MET A 451 12.98 0.21 5.17
CA MET A 451 12.75 -0.52 3.93
C MET A 451 14.00 -0.36 3.04
N PRO A 452 15.03 -1.20 3.25
CA PRO A 452 16.31 -1.05 2.57
C PRO A 452 16.20 -1.22 1.06
N GLN A 453 16.89 -0.37 0.30
CA GLN A 453 16.94 -0.41 -1.17
C GLN A 453 18.34 -0.77 -1.71
N ASP A 454 19.32 -1.08 -0.86
CA ASP A 454 20.71 -1.33 -1.27
C ASP A 454 20.86 -2.51 -2.26
N ALA A 455 19.99 -3.52 -2.14
CA ALA A 455 19.90 -4.66 -3.04
C ALA A 455 19.40 -4.34 -4.47
N ALA A 456 18.96 -3.09 -4.71
CA ALA A 456 18.66 -2.59 -6.05
C ALA A 456 19.92 -2.08 -6.80
N ILE A 457 21.04 -1.81 -6.10
CA ILE A 457 22.30 -1.39 -6.74
C ILE A 457 22.91 -2.61 -7.46
N ARG A 458 22.75 -2.65 -8.79
CA ARG A 458 23.18 -3.78 -9.65
C ARG A 458 24.14 -3.34 -10.75
N GLY A 459 25.14 -2.56 -10.37
CA GLY A 459 26.08 -1.89 -11.29
C GLY A 459 25.54 -0.56 -11.86
N ASN A 460 24.38 -0.11 -11.37
CA ASN A 460 23.85 1.22 -11.58
C ASN A 460 23.18 1.71 -10.28
N TYR A 461 23.44 2.96 -9.88
CA TYR A 461 22.83 3.58 -8.70
C TYR A 461 21.43 4.15 -9.00
N ASP A 462 21.16 4.56 -10.25
CA ASP A 462 19.86 5.11 -10.66
C ASP A 462 18.70 4.10 -10.57
N ASP A 463 18.98 2.79 -10.64
CA ASP A 463 17.96 1.74 -10.57
C ASP A 463 17.23 1.76 -9.21
N VAL A 464 17.94 2.10 -8.13
CA VAL A 464 17.41 2.33 -6.77
C VAL A 464 16.37 3.44 -6.77
N MET A 465 16.69 4.54 -7.46
CA MET A 465 15.93 5.77 -7.54
C MET A 465 14.92 5.78 -8.70
N SER A 466 14.82 4.68 -9.45
CA SER A 466 13.87 4.56 -10.54
C SER A 466 12.44 4.76 -10.00
N PRO A 467 11.58 5.58 -10.63
CA PRO A 467 10.26 5.88 -10.09
C PRO A 467 9.36 4.65 -9.97
N LEU A 468 9.60 3.60 -10.77
CA LEU A 468 8.97 2.30 -10.59
C LEU A 468 9.36 1.64 -9.26
N ASN A 469 10.63 1.70 -8.85
CA ASN A 469 11.06 1.18 -7.56
C ASN A 469 10.49 2.04 -6.41
N LEU A 470 10.60 3.37 -6.50
CA LEU A 470 10.10 4.31 -5.48
C LEU A 470 8.58 4.24 -5.31
N ALA A 471 7.81 4.15 -6.40
CA ALA A 471 6.35 4.01 -6.34
C ALA A 471 5.94 2.70 -5.66
N ARG A 472 6.61 1.59 -5.96
CA ARG A 472 6.37 0.30 -5.30
C ARG A 472 6.77 0.33 -3.82
N ALA A 473 7.84 1.03 -3.47
CA ALA A 473 8.25 1.26 -2.09
C ALA A 473 7.20 2.09 -1.32
N PHE A 474 6.60 3.12 -1.94
CA PHE A 474 5.48 3.86 -1.36
C PHE A 474 4.23 2.99 -1.19
N GLU A 475 3.86 2.17 -2.19
CA GLU A 475 2.71 1.27 -2.05
C GLU A 475 2.92 0.24 -0.92
N LEU A 476 4.11 -0.36 -0.82
CA LEU A 476 4.45 -1.26 0.29
C LEU A 476 4.47 -0.54 1.64
N ALA A 477 4.95 0.71 1.70
CA ALA A 477 4.94 1.50 2.94
C ALA A 477 3.52 1.80 3.44
N LEU A 478 2.56 2.04 2.52
CA LEU A 478 1.14 2.13 2.87
C LEU A 478 0.58 0.80 3.40
N GLU A 479 0.93 -0.33 2.78
CA GLU A 479 0.49 -1.66 3.25
C GLU A 479 1.07 -2.03 4.63
N LEU A 480 2.28 -1.55 4.94
CA LEU A 480 2.93 -1.66 6.24
C LEU A 480 2.35 -0.71 7.32
N GLY A 481 1.44 0.19 6.93
CA GLY A 481 0.72 1.07 7.84
C GLY A 481 1.45 2.36 8.20
N ALA A 482 2.27 2.91 7.30
CA ALA A 482 2.90 4.22 7.49
C ALA A 482 1.91 5.33 7.84
N ASN A 483 2.23 6.16 8.83
CA ASN A 483 1.68 7.50 9.01
C ASN A 483 2.58 8.55 8.34
N ILE A 484 3.89 8.29 8.34
CA ILE A 484 4.91 9.08 7.66
C ILE A 484 5.79 8.15 6.83
N ILE A 485 6.03 8.53 5.58
CA ILE A 485 7.03 7.92 4.70
C ILE A 485 8.18 8.92 4.59
N HIS A 486 9.35 8.54 5.07
CA HIS A 486 10.59 9.26 4.83
C HIS A 486 11.23 8.69 3.55
N CYS A 487 11.29 9.50 2.50
CA CYS A 487 11.96 9.16 1.24
C CYS A 487 13.32 9.87 1.20
N ALA A 488 14.39 9.15 1.55
CA ALA A 488 15.75 9.69 1.58
C ALA A 488 16.26 10.10 0.18
N PHE A 489 15.73 9.44 -0.86
CA PHE A 489 16.18 9.58 -2.23
C PHE A 489 15.79 10.91 -2.89
N CYS A 490 16.70 11.37 -3.75
CA CYS A 490 16.51 12.44 -4.71
C CYS A 490 16.74 11.89 -6.12
N ARG A 491 15.68 11.76 -6.94
CA ARG A 491 15.85 11.57 -8.39
C ARG A 491 15.87 12.94 -9.08
N PRO A 492 16.94 13.31 -9.83
CA PRO A 492 17.00 14.57 -10.55
C PRO A 492 15.86 14.78 -11.56
N THR A 493 15.31 16.00 -11.60
CA THR A 493 14.41 16.50 -12.64
C THR A 493 14.72 17.97 -12.94
N ARG A 494 14.34 18.46 -14.14
CA ARG A 494 14.47 19.86 -14.57
C ARG A 494 13.13 20.56 -14.84
N THR A 495 12.01 19.83 -14.81
CA THR A 495 10.67 20.40 -15.10
C THR A 495 9.79 20.50 -13.85
N GLY A 496 10.12 19.78 -12.77
CA GLY A 496 9.24 19.58 -11.63
C GLY A 496 8.14 18.53 -11.87
N GLU A 497 8.06 18.00 -13.08
CA GLU A 497 7.19 16.88 -13.44
C GLU A 497 7.87 15.55 -13.05
N GLY A 498 7.06 14.56 -12.74
CA GLY A 498 7.49 13.20 -12.41
C GLY A 498 6.66 12.17 -13.16
N GLU A 499 7.22 10.97 -13.31
CA GLU A 499 6.58 9.85 -14.00
C GLU A 499 5.24 9.50 -13.33
N GLU A 500 4.15 9.38 -14.10
CA GLU A 500 2.75 9.33 -13.62
C GLU A 500 2.51 8.28 -12.52
N LEU A 501 3.19 7.13 -12.59
CA LEU A 501 3.11 6.07 -11.57
C LEU A 501 3.62 6.50 -10.18
N LEU A 502 4.60 7.41 -10.11
CA LEU A 502 5.09 7.97 -8.85
C LEU A 502 4.17 9.10 -8.36
N VAL A 503 3.63 9.91 -9.27
CA VAL A 503 2.61 10.92 -8.96
C VAL A 503 1.36 10.26 -8.37
N GLN A 504 0.91 9.14 -8.96
CA GLN A 504 -0.21 8.34 -8.44
C GLN A 504 0.11 7.70 -7.09
N ALA A 505 1.33 7.18 -6.87
CA ALA A 505 1.74 6.65 -5.57
C ALA A 505 1.76 7.73 -4.46
N ILE A 506 2.26 8.94 -4.77
CA ILE A 506 2.24 10.09 -3.85
C ILE A 506 0.80 10.51 -3.53
N LYS A 507 -0.05 10.65 -4.57
CA LYS A 507 -1.47 10.96 -4.40
C LYS A 507 -2.19 9.89 -3.56
N LYS A 508 -1.88 8.60 -3.78
CA LYS A 508 -2.41 7.48 -2.99
C LYS A 508 -2.02 7.61 -1.52
N CYS A 509 -0.84 8.13 -1.19
CA CYS A 509 -0.45 8.41 0.19
C CYS A 509 -1.28 9.55 0.80
N GLN A 510 -1.47 10.66 0.08
CA GLN A 510 -2.36 11.74 0.53
C GLN A 510 -3.80 11.28 0.74
N ASP A 511 -4.36 10.54 -0.23
CA ASP A 511 -5.72 9.99 -0.19
C ASP A 511 -5.94 9.03 1.00
N ASN A 512 -4.85 8.49 1.57
CA ASN A 512 -4.85 7.62 2.75
C ASN A 512 -4.33 8.32 4.02
N ASN A 513 -4.19 9.65 4.03
CA ASN A 513 -3.74 10.45 5.19
C ASN A 513 -2.33 10.07 5.68
N VAL A 514 -1.38 9.90 4.74
CA VAL A 514 0.02 9.57 5.00
C VAL A 514 0.92 10.68 4.48
N LEU A 515 1.78 11.22 5.36
CA LEU A 515 2.73 12.28 5.02
C LEU A 515 3.95 11.69 4.30
N ILE A 516 4.37 12.26 3.17
CA ILE A 516 5.68 11.99 2.57
C ILE A 516 6.62 13.15 2.88
N VAL A 517 7.80 12.84 3.43
CA VAL A 517 8.88 13.81 3.69
C VAL A 517 10.08 13.43 2.81
N SER A 518 10.72 14.40 2.17
CA SER A 518 11.85 14.16 1.25
C SER A 518 12.76 15.39 1.12
N PRO A 519 14.09 15.23 0.96
CA PRO A 519 15.01 16.35 0.79
C PRO A 519 14.82 17.08 -0.55
N THR A 520 15.01 18.41 -0.58
CA THR A 520 14.98 19.17 -1.84
C THR A 520 16.22 18.98 -2.71
N GLY A 521 17.34 18.55 -2.11
CA GLY A 521 18.61 18.22 -2.78
C GLY A 521 19.73 19.25 -2.58
N ASN A 522 20.95 18.83 -2.89
CA ASN A 522 22.20 19.57 -2.65
C ASN A 522 22.85 20.11 -3.95
N ASN A 523 22.07 20.31 -5.01
CA ASN A 523 22.58 20.55 -6.38
C ASN A 523 22.67 22.03 -6.74
N SER A 524 22.64 22.96 -5.77
CA SER A 524 22.73 24.41 -6.00
C SER A 524 21.75 24.96 -7.05
N ASN A 525 20.58 24.32 -7.21
CA ASN A 525 19.57 24.58 -8.25
C ASN A 525 19.91 24.16 -9.71
N GLU A 526 20.94 23.35 -9.94
CA GLU A 526 21.21 22.74 -11.26
C GLU A 526 20.14 21.69 -11.67
N CYS A 527 19.48 21.10 -10.68
CA CYS A 527 18.29 20.27 -10.82
C CYS A 527 17.42 20.33 -9.54
N TRP A 528 16.25 19.70 -9.59
CA TRP A 528 15.38 19.48 -8.44
C TRP A 528 15.18 17.98 -8.16
N CYS A 529 14.74 17.63 -6.96
CA CYS A 529 14.51 16.25 -6.56
C CYS A 529 13.03 15.83 -6.66
N LEU A 530 12.76 14.73 -7.37
CA LEU A 530 11.60 13.88 -7.11
C LEU A 530 11.93 12.99 -5.88
N PRO A 531 10.99 12.80 -4.94
CA PRO A 531 9.60 13.24 -4.95
C PRO A 531 9.36 14.67 -4.41
N ALA A 532 10.34 15.35 -3.81
CA ALA A 532 10.16 16.59 -3.04
C ALA A 532 9.57 17.82 -3.78
N VAL A 533 9.57 17.84 -5.12
CA VAL A 533 8.86 18.86 -5.93
C VAL A 533 7.45 18.45 -6.36
N LEU A 534 7.04 17.20 -6.15
CA LEU A 534 5.70 16.73 -6.50
C LEU A 534 4.68 17.18 -5.43
N PRO A 535 3.47 17.64 -5.85
CA PRO A 535 2.43 18.09 -4.93
C PRO A 535 2.07 17.05 -3.88
N GLY A 536 1.84 17.51 -2.65
CA GLY A 536 1.45 16.66 -1.53
C GLY A 536 2.59 16.14 -0.66
N THR A 537 3.84 16.28 -1.12
CA THR A 537 5.02 16.00 -0.29
C THR A 537 5.33 17.15 0.66
N LEU A 538 6.20 16.91 1.64
CA LEU A 538 6.90 17.95 2.40
C LEU A 538 8.36 17.94 1.96
N GLY A 539 8.72 18.87 1.08
CA GLY A 539 10.12 19.08 0.69
C GLY A 539 10.91 19.71 1.84
N VAL A 540 12.11 19.22 2.13
CA VAL A 540 12.92 19.74 3.24
C VAL A 540 14.27 20.22 2.75
N GLY A 541 14.55 21.50 3.01
CA GLY A 541 15.81 22.15 2.72
C GLY A 541 16.70 22.31 3.96
N ALA A 542 18.01 22.43 3.72
CA ALA A 542 19.03 22.52 4.77
C ALA A 542 19.29 23.97 5.22
N ALA A 543 19.15 24.19 6.53
CA ALA A 543 19.66 25.36 7.22
C ALA A 543 21.01 25.08 7.89
N LYS A 544 21.83 26.12 7.95
CA LYS A 544 23.07 26.20 8.73
C LYS A 544 22.83 26.15 10.24
N VAL A 545 23.89 26.24 11.03
CA VAL A 545 23.83 26.44 12.49
C VAL A 545 23.13 27.76 12.85
N ASP A 546 23.27 28.81 12.05
CA ASP A 546 22.66 30.14 12.27
C ASP A 546 21.20 30.27 11.76
N GLY A 547 20.64 29.22 11.15
CA GLY A 547 19.29 29.22 10.56
C GLY A 547 19.19 29.77 9.12
N THR A 548 20.26 30.33 8.56
CA THR A 548 20.32 30.72 7.13
C THR A 548 20.39 29.48 6.23
N PRO A 549 19.96 29.54 4.96
CA PRO A 549 19.98 28.38 4.07
C PRO A 549 21.42 28.01 3.67
N CYS A 550 21.70 26.72 3.57
CA CYS A 550 22.97 26.22 3.03
C CYS A 550 23.11 26.59 1.55
N HIS A 551 24.34 26.86 1.09
CA HIS A 551 24.58 27.36 -0.28
C HIS A 551 24.11 26.37 -1.36
N PHE A 552 24.27 25.07 -1.08
CA PHE A 552 23.92 23.95 -1.95
C PHE A 552 22.42 23.63 -2.02
N ASN A 553 21.61 24.23 -1.12
CA ASN A 553 20.21 23.86 -0.94
C ASN A 553 19.36 24.19 -2.18
N ASN A 554 18.73 23.19 -2.78
CA ASN A 554 17.79 23.38 -3.89
C ASN A 554 16.48 24.07 -3.42
N TRP A 555 15.96 24.97 -4.26
CA TRP A 555 14.83 25.86 -4.00
C TRP A 555 14.05 26.23 -5.28
N GLY A 556 12.93 26.95 -5.13
CA GLY A 556 12.10 27.45 -6.25
C GLY A 556 11.21 26.40 -6.95
N GLY A 557 11.65 25.14 -7.05
CA GLY A 557 10.89 24.07 -7.70
C GLY A 557 9.65 23.60 -6.94
N THR A 558 9.68 23.63 -5.60
CA THR A 558 8.54 23.24 -4.73
C THR A 558 7.89 24.45 -4.06
N LYS A 559 6.55 24.45 -4.00
CA LYS A 559 5.74 25.43 -3.25
C LYS A 559 5.38 24.95 -1.84
N GLU A 560 5.77 23.71 -1.52
CA GLU A 560 5.40 22.96 -0.32
C GLU A 560 6.65 22.49 0.45
N GLY A 561 7.73 23.29 0.38
CA GLY A 561 8.99 23.03 1.08
C GLY A 561 9.18 23.85 2.35
N ILE A 562 9.95 23.34 3.31
CA ILE A 562 10.30 23.99 4.59
C ILE A 562 11.81 23.86 4.87
N LEU A 563 12.41 24.83 5.57
CA LEU A 563 13.82 24.82 5.94
C LEU A 563 14.01 24.32 7.39
N ALA A 564 14.96 23.42 7.61
CA ALA A 564 15.29 22.86 8.94
C ALA A 564 16.81 22.62 9.08
N PRO A 565 17.37 22.48 10.30
CA PRO A 565 18.79 22.26 10.50
C PRO A 565 19.33 21.06 9.71
N GLY A 566 20.26 21.33 8.79
CA GLY A 566 20.89 20.35 7.90
C GLY A 566 22.40 20.49 7.81
N GLU A 567 23.01 21.37 8.61
CA GLU A 567 24.46 21.49 8.80
C GLU A 567 24.86 20.91 10.16
N ASP A 568 25.96 20.17 10.22
CA ASP A 568 26.54 19.58 11.44
C ASP A 568 25.54 18.78 12.29
N VAL A 569 24.65 18.02 11.66
CA VAL A 569 23.65 17.20 12.35
C VAL A 569 24.31 15.91 12.86
N LEU A 570 24.16 15.62 14.16
CA LEU A 570 24.72 14.41 14.78
C LEU A 570 23.90 13.17 14.42
N GLY A 571 24.58 12.07 14.10
CA GLY A 571 23.94 10.79 13.80
C GLY A 571 24.92 9.61 13.82
N ALA A 572 24.40 8.41 13.69
CA ALA A 572 25.13 7.15 13.78
C ALA A 572 25.80 6.76 12.45
N GLN A 573 26.72 5.79 12.51
CA GLN A 573 27.41 5.19 11.36
C GLN A 573 27.63 3.69 11.63
N PRO A 574 27.68 2.81 10.60
CA PRO A 574 27.73 1.35 10.77
C PRO A 574 28.89 0.85 11.64
N TYR A 575 28.68 -0.24 12.37
CA TYR A 575 29.69 -0.97 13.15
C TYR A 575 30.43 -0.18 14.26
N THR A 576 30.02 1.04 14.61
CA THR A 576 30.66 1.81 15.69
C THR A 576 29.71 2.77 16.42
N ASP A 577 29.74 2.72 17.76
CA ASP A 577 29.03 3.67 18.64
C ASP A 577 29.64 5.09 18.64
N LYS A 578 30.70 5.36 17.87
CA LYS A 578 31.22 6.72 17.62
C LYS A 578 30.26 7.43 16.63
N PRO A 579 29.46 8.43 17.04
CA PRO A 579 28.62 9.17 16.11
C PRO A 579 29.46 10.09 15.21
N VAL A 580 28.85 10.58 14.14
CA VAL A 580 29.44 11.50 13.16
C VAL A 580 28.47 12.66 12.89
N ARG A 581 29.01 13.87 12.65
CA ARG A 581 28.22 15.00 12.17
C ARG A 581 28.27 15.05 10.65
N LEU A 582 27.12 15.18 10.00
CA LEU A 582 27.00 15.29 8.54
C LEU A 582 26.16 16.51 8.16
N THR A 583 26.33 16.95 6.91
CA THR A 583 25.72 18.15 6.33
C THR A 583 25.05 17.82 4.99
N GLY A 584 23.81 18.27 4.79
CA GLY A 584 23.01 18.07 3.58
C GLY A 584 21.50 18.17 3.83
N THR A 585 20.70 18.35 2.76
CA THR A 585 19.22 18.34 2.84
C THR A 585 18.67 17.04 3.42
N SER A 586 19.35 15.91 3.15
CA SER A 586 19.01 14.59 3.69
C SER A 586 19.25 14.47 5.19
N MET A 587 19.94 15.42 5.83
CA MET A 587 20.10 15.51 7.29
C MET A 587 19.02 16.40 7.93
N ALA A 588 18.48 17.37 7.17
CA ALA A 588 17.33 18.19 7.58
C ALA A 588 15.99 17.43 7.44
N ALA A 589 15.85 16.61 6.40
CA ALA A 589 14.65 15.80 6.16
C ALA A 589 14.24 14.89 7.36
N PRO A 590 15.14 14.09 8.00
CA PRO A 590 14.79 13.27 9.14
C PRO A 590 14.40 14.10 10.38
N VAL A 591 14.99 15.27 10.59
CA VAL A 591 14.56 16.21 11.65
C VAL A 591 13.09 16.60 11.47
N MET A 592 12.68 16.93 10.23
CA MET A 592 11.28 17.24 9.93
C MET A 592 10.34 16.02 9.98
N THR A 593 10.83 14.82 9.62
CA THR A 593 10.11 13.56 9.86
C THR A 593 9.84 13.36 11.35
N GLY A 594 10.85 13.52 12.19
CA GLY A 594 10.74 13.40 13.65
C GLY A 594 9.76 14.42 14.24
N ILE A 595 9.91 15.71 13.92
CA ILE A 595 9.00 16.78 14.40
C ILE A 595 7.56 16.48 13.96
N SER A 596 7.35 16.02 12.72
CA SER A 596 6.03 15.64 12.25
C SER A 596 5.47 14.43 13.03
N ALA A 597 6.31 13.45 13.36
CA ALA A 597 5.92 12.28 14.15
C ALA A 597 5.54 12.65 15.60
N LEU A 598 6.27 13.57 16.23
CA LEU A 598 5.93 14.12 17.56
C LEU A 598 4.58 14.86 17.53
N LEU A 599 4.34 15.68 16.50
CA LEU A 599 3.05 16.38 16.34
C LEU A 599 1.88 15.41 16.13
N MET A 600 2.07 14.32 15.37
CA MET A 600 1.06 13.25 15.24
C MET A 600 0.90 12.45 16.54
N SER A 601 1.98 12.20 17.28
CA SER A 601 1.95 11.53 18.59
C SER A 601 1.14 12.36 19.60
N LEU A 602 1.30 13.69 19.58
CA LEU A 602 0.53 14.58 20.44
C LEU A 602 -0.94 14.70 20.02
N GLN A 603 -1.30 14.48 18.74
CA GLN A 603 -2.70 14.28 18.35
C GLN A 603 -3.26 13.03 19.04
N VAL A 604 -2.58 11.89 18.92
CA VAL A 604 -2.98 10.60 19.52
C VAL A 604 -3.12 10.69 21.04
N GLN A 605 -2.15 11.29 21.72
CA GLN A 605 -2.12 11.46 23.18
C GLN A 605 -3.22 12.42 23.68
N GLN A 606 -3.68 13.36 22.85
CA GLN A 606 -4.87 14.19 23.13
C GLN A 606 -6.20 13.52 22.71
N GLY A 607 -6.18 12.24 22.31
CA GLY A 607 -7.36 11.52 21.84
C GLY A 607 -7.91 11.98 20.49
N LYS A 608 -7.13 12.78 19.74
CA LYS A 608 -7.47 13.24 18.38
C LYS A 608 -7.06 12.17 17.36
N PRO A 609 -7.74 12.07 16.20
CA PRO A 609 -7.22 11.28 15.09
C PRO A 609 -5.89 11.87 14.61
N VAL A 610 -5.02 11.00 14.07
CA VAL A 610 -3.85 11.43 13.30
C VAL A 610 -4.34 12.15 12.04
N ASP A 611 -3.86 13.36 11.80
CA ASP A 611 -4.17 14.15 10.61
C ASP A 611 -2.85 14.69 10.02
N ALA A 612 -2.39 14.01 8.98
CA ALA A 612 -1.11 14.24 8.33
C ALA A 612 -1.10 15.55 7.52
N GLU A 613 -2.22 15.89 6.86
CA GLU A 613 -2.34 17.13 6.09
C GLU A 613 -2.52 18.35 7.01
N ALA A 614 -3.17 18.19 8.17
CA ALA A 614 -3.16 19.22 9.20
C ALA A 614 -1.73 19.48 9.72
N VAL A 615 -0.95 18.44 10.03
CA VAL A 615 0.46 18.61 10.44
C VAL A 615 1.30 19.26 9.33
N ARG A 616 1.24 18.73 8.10
CA ARG A 616 1.97 19.26 6.94
C ARG A 616 1.63 20.73 6.69
N THR A 617 0.34 21.07 6.65
CA THR A 617 -0.07 22.44 6.37
C THR A 617 0.09 23.37 7.56
N ALA A 618 0.07 22.90 8.81
CA ALA A 618 0.43 23.72 9.97
C ALA A 618 1.89 24.15 9.85
N LEU A 619 2.82 23.20 9.69
CA LEU A 619 4.25 23.47 9.49
C LEU A 619 4.49 24.46 8.34
N LEU A 620 3.91 24.20 7.15
CA LEU A 620 4.06 25.08 5.97
C LEU A 620 3.37 26.45 6.09
N LYS A 621 2.37 26.61 6.97
CA LYS A 621 1.69 27.91 7.22
C LYS A 621 2.37 28.74 8.30
N THR A 622 3.14 28.12 9.20
CA THR A 622 3.78 28.81 10.34
C THR A 622 5.29 28.92 10.23
N ALA A 623 5.91 28.28 9.24
CA ALA A 623 7.31 28.48 8.86
C ALA A 623 7.66 29.98 8.79
N ILE A 624 8.83 30.36 9.31
CA ILE A 624 9.28 31.75 9.46
C ILE A 624 10.09 32.14 8.22
N PRO A 625 9.62 33.05 7.35
CA PRO A 625 10.40 33.48 6.19
C PRO A 625 11.73 34.12 6.62
N CYS A 626 12.77 33.91 5.82
CA CYS A 626 14.07 34.55 6.05
C CYS A 626 14.00 36.07 5.84
N ASP A 627 14.79 36.79 6.62
CA ASP A 627 14.90 38.24 6.55
C ASP A 627 15.66 38.67 5.27
N PRO A 628 15.08 39.49 4.38
CA PRO A 628 15.77 40.01 3.19
C PRO A 628 16.97 40.92 3.50
N GLU A 629 17.13 41.43 4.72
CA GLU A 629 18.34 42.16 5.14
C GLU A 629 19.50 41.21 5.53
N VAL A 630 19.24 39.90 5.66
CA VAL A 630 20.22 38.87 6.06
C VAL A 630 20.46 37.83 4.96
N VAL A 631 19.42 37.46 4.18
CA VAL A 631 19.49 36.46 3.11
C VAL A 631 19.13 37.13 1.78
N GLU A 632 20.09 37.22 0.87
CA GLU A 632 19.96 37.90 -0.44
C GLU A 632 18.86 37.32 -1.33
N GLU A 633 18.64 36.00 -1.26
CA GLU A 633 17.57 35.29 -1.96
C GLU A 633 16.66 34.57 -0.94
N PRO A 634 15.67 35.23 -0.31
CA PRO A 634 14.84 34.63 0.75
C PRO A 634 14.05 33.39 0.32
N GLU A 635 13.80 33.22 -0.99
CA GLU A 635 13.16 32.03 -1.56
C GLU A 635 14.01 30.75 -1.42
N ARG A 636 15.33 30.87 -1.15
CA ARG A 636 16.19 29.74 -0.71
C ARG A 636 15.70 29.10 0.59
N CYS A 637 14.96 29.84 1.41
CA CYS A 637 14.35 29.34 2.63
C CYS A 637 13.01 28.62 2.40
N LEU A 638 12.61 28.42 1.14
CA LEU A 638 11.36 27.76 0.75
C LEU A 638 10.15 28.52 1.33
N ARG A 639 9.38 27.91 2.24
CA ARG A 639 8.29 28.59 2.98
C ARG A 639 8.75 29.28 4.26
N GLY A 640 10.00 29.07 4.68
CA GLY A 640 10.59 29.56 5.90
C GLY A 640 11.22 28.46 6.75
N PHE A 641 11.90 28.87 7.82
CA PHE A 641 12.46 27.98 8.85
C PHE A 641 11.37 27.37 9.74
N VAL A 642 11.59 26.13 10.21
CA VAL A 642 10.66 25.39 11.07
C VAL A 642 10.28 26.15 12.34
N ASN A 643 8.97 26.12 12.67
CA ASN A 643 8.39 26.88 13.78
C ASN A 643 7.42 26.00 14.58
N ILE A 644 7.96 25.25 15.56
CA ILE A 644 7.17 24.36 16.42
C ILE A 644 6.12 25.14 17.22
N PRO A 645 6.41 26.28 17.90
CA PRO A 645 5.40 27.05 18.63
C PRO A 645 4.25 27.53 17.75
N GLY A 646 4.54 27.91 16.51
CA GLY A 646 3.53 28.24 15.50
C GLY A 646 2.63 27.05 15.16
N ALA A 647 3.23 25.92 14.77
CA ALA A 647 2.49 24.72 14.38
C ALA A 647 1.65 24.16 15.54
N MET A 648 2.23 24.11 16.75
CA MET A 648 1.54 23.75 17.99
C MET A 648 0.30 24.61 18.24
N LYS A 649 0.42 25.93 18.07
CA LYS A 649 -0.69 26.87 18.23
C LYS A 649 -1.81 26.66 17.20
N VAL A 650 -1.49 26.18 16.00
CA VAL A 650 -2.48 25.85 14.95
C VAL A 650 -3.18 24.50 15.23
N LEU A 651 -2.44 23.49 15.67
CA LEU A 651 -2.95 22.12 15.88
C LEU A 651 -3.65 21.90 17.23
N PHE A 652 -3.22 22.64 18.26
CA PHE A 652 -3.61 22.42 19.66
C PHE A 652 -4.17 23.68 20.35
N GLY A 653 -3.97 24.87 19.79
CA GLY A 653 -4.49 26.14 20.31
C GLY A 653 -3.55 26.85 21.29
N GLN A 654 -4.09 27.68 22.17
CA GLN A 654 -3.33 28.20 23.32
C GLN A 654 -3.14 27.07 24.34
N PRO A 655 -1.92 26.81 24.85
CA PRO A 655 -1.69 25.74 25.81
C PRO A 655 -2.39 26.05 27.14
N SER A 656 -3.44 25.28 27.43
CA SER A 656 -3.99 25.17 28.78
C SER A 656 -3.30 24.00 29.48
N VAL A 657 -2.93 24.19 30.75
CA VAL A 657 -2.11 23.29 31.58
C VAL A 657 -0.63 23.26 31.19
N THR A 658 0.20 23.90 32.01
CA THR A 658 1.57 23.44 32.29
C THR A 658 1.56 22.61 33.58
N VAL A 659 2.22 21.45 33.56
CA VAL A 659 2.50 20.67 34.78
C VAL A 659 3.97 20.85 35.12
N SER A 660 4.27 21.35 36.33
CA SER A 660 5.63 21.52 36.81
C SER A 660 5.89 20.59 37.99
N PHE A 661 6.90 19.72 37.86
CA PHE A 661 7.34 18.84 38.94
C PHE A 661 8.52 19.47 39.70
N ALA A 662 8.27 19.90 40.93
CA ALA A 662 9.31 20.39 41.83
C ALA A 662 9.12 19.78 43.23
N GLY A 663 10.08 18.97 43.68
CA GLY A 663 10.12 18.52 45.09
C GLY A 663 9.00 17.55 45.52
N GLY A 664 8.58 16.63 44.67
CA GLY A 664 7.75 15.48 45.09
C GLY A 664 6.26 15.77 45.34
N GLN A 665 5.75 16.95 44.99
CA GLN A 665 4.32 17.23 44.92
C GLN A 665 3.97 17.92 43.60
N ALA A 666 2.85 17.53 42.99
CA ALA A 666 2.32 18.17 41.78
C ALA A 666 1.29 19.25 42.17
N THR A 667 1.52 20.51 41.77
CA THR A 667 0.61 21.63 42.04
C THR A 667 -0.13 22.06 40.78
N ARG A 668 -1.43 21.78 40.71
CA ARG A 668 -2.34 22.25 39.66
C ARG A 668 -2.78 23.70 39.93
N THR A 669 -2.31 24.65 39.12
CA THR A 669 -2.78 26.04 39.14
C THR A 669 -3.65 26.35 37.93
N GLU A 670 -4.94 26.57 38.16
CA GLU A 670 -5.89 27.01 37.13
C GLU A 670 -5.97 28.54 37.06
N HIS A 671 -6.35 29.07 35.90
CA HIS A 671 -6.85 30.45 35.76
C HIS A 671 -8.27 30.40 35.18
N PRO A 672 -9.24 31.17 35.73
CA PRO A 672 -10.66 30.95 35.47
C PRO A 672 -11.10 31.49 34.10
N GLY A 673 -11.77 30.64 33.31
CA GLY A 673 -11.95 30.85 31.87
C GLY A 673 -13.38 30.86 31.32
N TYR A 674 -14.41 30.34 32.00
CA TYR A 674 -15.85 30.66 31.85
C TYR A 674 -16.66 29.85 32.89
N ALA A 675 -17.89 30.25 33.23
CA ALA A 675 -18.64 29.66 34.36
C ALA A 675 -20.13 29.43 34.10
N THR A 676 -20.67 28.31 34.61
CA THR A 676 -22.11 28.06 34.78
C THR A 676 -22.42 27.28 36.06
N VAL A 677 -22.81 28.02 37.10
CA VAL A 677 -23.81 27.71 38.16
C VAL A 677 -23.80 26.31 38.81
N ALA A 678 -23.47 26.27 40.11
CA ALA A 678 -23.81 25.17 41.03
C ALA A 678 -25.04 25.53 41.91
N PRO A 679 -25.81 24.52 42.36
CA PRO A 679 -25.98 24.28 43.81
C PRO A 679 -26.07 22.77 44.15
N ALA A 680 -25.87 22.30 45.40
CA ALA A 680 -25.28 22.87 46.61
C ALA A 680 -24.89 21.71 47.57
N SER A 681 -24.07 21.98 48.60
CA SER A 681 -23.43 20.95 49.45
C SER A 681 -24.07 20.76 50.84
N ILE A 682 -24.12 19.50 51.30
CA ILE A 682 -24.14 19.05 52.71
C ILE A 682 -23.55 17.61 52.80
N PRO A 683 -23.11 17.09 53.97
CA PRO A 683 -21.83 16.37 54.03
C PRO A 683 -21.86 14.91 54.55
N GLU A 684 -20.67 14.28 54.47
CA GLU A 684 -20.15 13.20 55.34
C GLU A 684 -20.48 13.37 56.85
N PRO A 685 -20.42 12.30 57.72
CA PRO A 685 -19.34 11.29 57.72
C PRO A 685 -19.63 9.87 58.31
N MET A 686 -18.54 9.11 58.52
CA MET A 686 -18.31 8.01 59.49
C MET A 686 -18.80 6.56 59.20
N ALA A 687 -17.88 5.80 58.58
CA ALA A 687 -17.26 4.55 59.07
C ALA A 687 -17.94 3.66 60.13
N GLU A 688 -17.91 2.33 59.91
CA GLU A 688 -17.03 1.44 60.71
C GLU A 688 -16.68 0.09 60.03
N ARG A 689 -15.78 -0.67 60.67
CA ARG A 689 -15.18 -1.94 60.22
C ARG A 689 -16.13 -3.15 60.26
N ALA A 690 -15.89 -4.16 59.40
CA ALA A 690 -15.50 -5.51 59.85
C ALA A 690 -15.10 -6.47 58.69
N THR A 691 -14.00 -7.20 58.91
CA THR A 691 -13.69 -8.54 58.35
C THR A 691 -13.47 -9.49 59.55
N PRO A 692 -13.27 -10.83 59.41
CA PRO A 692 -13.18 -11.65 58.19
C PRO A 692 -13.98 -12.99 58.21
N ALA A 693 -14.01 -13.64 57.03
CA ALA A 693 -14.04 -15.10 56.77
C ALA A 693 -15.12 -16.03 57.39
N VAL A 694 -15.61 -17.01 56.60
CA VAL A 694 -15.39 -18.46 56.84
C VAL A 694 -15.99 -19.34 55.72
N GLN A 695 -15.13 -20.21 55.16
CA GLN A 695 -15.35 -21.52 54.51
C GLN A 695 -16.41 -21.75 53.40
N ALA A 696 -15.99 -22.53 52.40
CA ALA A 696 -16.85 -23.11 51.38
C ALA A 696 -17.64 -24.33 51.90
N ALA A 697 -18.75 -24.64 51.23
CA ALA A 697 -19.47 -25.91 51.35
C ALA A 697 -19.71 -26.49 49.95
N THR A 698 -19.32 -27.74 49.72
CA THR A 698 -19.59 -28.47 48.48
C THR A 698 -21.00 -29.05 48.49
N ALA A 699 -21.69 -28.97 47.35
CA ALA A 699 -22.87 -29.76 47.03
C ALA A 699 -22.58 -30.58 45.78
N THR A 700 -22.97 -31.86 45.79
CA THR A 700 -22.75 -32.80 44.70
C THR A 700 -24.09 -33.31 44.20
N GLU A 701 -24.37 -33.23 42.90
CA GLU A 701 -25.49 -33.94 42.32
C GLU A 701 -25.17 -34.48 40.91
N MET A 702 -26.01 -35.37 40.39
CA MET A 702 -25.59 -36.43 39.47
C MET A 702 -25.83 -36.10 37.99
N VAL A 703 -24.76 -36.19 37.18
CA VAL A 703 -24.87 -36.23 35.71
C VAL A 703 -25.20 -37.66 35.26
N ILE A 704 -26.29 -37.81 34.50
CA ILE A 704 -26.64 -39.05 33.79
C ILE A 704 -26.01 -38.98 32.40
N ALA A 705 -25.06 -39.86 32.10
CA ALA A 705 -24.30 -39.83 30.84
C ALA A 705 -24.96 -40.65 29.71
N PRO A 706 -25.20 -40.06 28.53
CA PRO A 706 -25.28 -40.79 27.26
C PRO A 706 -23.86 -41.11 26.78
N SER A 707 -23.60 -42.36 26.39
CA SER A 707 -22.26 -42.80 25.99
C SER A 707 -22.08 -42.79 24.46
N THR A 708 -21.37 -41.79 23.94
CA THR A 708 -20.72 -41.81 22.62
C THR A 708 -19.33 -41.20 22.75
N GLU A 709 -18.31 -41.83 22.13
CA GLU A 709 -16.92 -41.43 22.29
C GLU A 709 -16.65 -40.05 21.65
N PRO A 710 -15.90 -39.14 22.31
CA PRO A 710 -15.45 -37.91 21.68
C PRO A 710 -14.48 -38.23 20.53
N ALA A 711 -14.57 -37.50 19.43
CA ALA A 711 -13.70 -37.71 18.27
C ALA A 711 -12.24 -37.49 18.65
N ASN A 712 -11.41 -38.52 18.45
CA ASN A 712 -10.00 -38.51 18.85
C ASN A 712 -9.21 -37.45 18.04
N PRO A 713 -8.63 -36.40 18.67
CA PRO A 713 -7.96 -35.31 17.95
C PRO A 713 -6.60 -35.68 17.34
N ALA A 714 -6.15 -36.92 17.47
CA ALA A 714 -4.79 -37.38 17.17
C ALA A 714 -4.42 -37.57 15.68
N THR A 715 -5.16 -36.99 14.73
CA THR A 715 -4.86 -37.08 13.27
C THR A 715 -4.94 -35.73 12.55
N VAL A 716 -4.56 -34.64 13.21
CA VAL A 716 -4.45 -33.30 12.60
C VAL A 716 -3.08 -32.72 12.89
N GLU A 717 -2.32 -32.34 11.85
CA GLU A 717 -1.02 -31.68 12.02
C GLU A 717 -1.19 -30.24 12.52
N ALA A 718 -0.33 -29.82 13.44
CA ALA A 718 -0.36 -28.47 13.98
C ALA A 718 0.26 -27.47 12.99
N SER A 719 -0.44 -26.39 12.69
CA SER A 719 0.08 -25.29 11.88
C SER A 719 0.67 -24.20 12.77
N THR A 720 1.94 -23.83 12.51
CA THR A 720 2.63 -22.70 13.15
C THR A 720 2.40 -21.37 12.42
N ALA A 721 1.57 -21.35 11.37
CA ALA A 721 1.33 -20.16 10.55
C ALA A 721 0.53 -19.09 11.32
N PHE A 722 1.07 -17.87 11.32
CA PHE A 722 0.55 -16.73 12.07
C PHE A 722 0.64 -15.44 11.24
N SER A 723 -0.43 -14.63 11.26
CA SER A 723 -0.61 -13.47 10.37
C SER A 723 -0.99 -12.16 11.10
N GLY A 724 -0.89 -12.13 12.43
CA GLY A 724 -1.31 -10.97 13.24
C GLY A 724 -2.82 -10.73 13.33
N ASN A 725 -3.65 -11.58 12.71
CA ASN A 725 -5.11 -11.49 12.76
C ASN A 725 -5.67 -12.30 13.95
N VAL A 726 -6.85 -11.88 14.44
CA VAL A 726 -7.78 -12.70 15.21
C VAL A 726 -9.08 -12.81 14.43
N TYR A 727 -9.71 -13.98 14.46
CA TYR A 727 -11.12 -14.13 14.13
C TYR A 727 -11.77 -14.94 15.25
N ALA A 728 -12.37 -14.26 16.22
CA ALA A 728 -12.88 -14.85 17.46
C ALA A 728 -14.40 -14.98 17.45
N LEU A 729 -14.90 -15.91 18.26
CA LEU A 729 -16.32 -16.10 18.55
C LEU A 729 -16.55 -15.94 20.05
N GLY A 730 -17.79 -15.64 20.46
CA GLY A 730 -18.11 -15.54 21.88
C GLY A 730 -19.41 -14.76 22.17
N THR A 731 -19.44 -14.13 23.34
CA THR A 731 -20.40 -13.11 23.77
C THR A 731 -19.65 -11.85 24.22
N ILE A 732 -20.24 -10.67 24.00
CA ILE A 732 -19.64 -9.40 24.42
C ILE A 732 -19.96 -9.08 25.88
N GLY A 733 -19.05 -8.40 26.57
CA GLY A 733 -19.25 -7.83 27.89
C GLY A 733 -18.54 -6.49 28.05
N TYR A 734 -18.56 -5.96 29.27
CA TYR A 734 -17.81 -4.79 29.67
C TYR A 734 -17.21 -5.00 31.06
N ASP A 735 -16.09 -4.32 31.32
CA ASP A 735 -15.40 -4.26 32.60
C ASP A 735 -14.96 -2.81 32.91
N PHE A 736 -14.75 -2.51 34.19
CA PHE A 736 -14.44 -1.16 34.65
C PHE A 736 -12.93 -0.86 34.72
N GLY A 737 -12.08 -1.89 34.80
CA GLY A 737 -10.65 -1.80 35.10
C GLY A 737 -10.34 -1.39 36.54
N ASP A 738 -10.92 -0.27 37.01
CA ASP A 738 -10.56 0.38 38.28
C ASP A 738 -11.79 0.91 39.05
N GLU A 739 -11.64 1.12 40.37
CA GLU A 739 -12.72 1.63 41.21
C GLU A 739 -13.15 3.06 40.87
N ALA A 740 -12.27 3.92 40.32
CA ALA A 740 -12.64 5.29 39.98
C ALA A 740 -13.62 5.32 38.80
N ARG A 741 -13.44 4.43 37.82
CA ARG A 741 -14.36 4.23 36.70
C ARG A 741 -15.68 3.60 37.14
N LEU A 742 -15.61 2.56 37.97
CA LEU A 742 -16.80 1.97 38.58
C LEU A 742 -17.62 3.03 39.35
N ASN A 743 -16.97 3.88 40.15
CA ASN A 743 -17.64 4.95 40.88
C ASN A 743 -18.23 6.01 39.94
N THR A 744 -17.55 6.34 38.83
CA THR A 744 -18.06 7.25 37.79
C THR A 744 -19.41 6.77 37.21
N PHE A 745 -19.60 5.45 37.04
CA PHE A 745 -20.89 4.91 36.61
C PHE A 745 -21.91 4.75 37.75
N LYS A 746 -21.49 4.50 39.00
CA LYS A 746 -22.38 4.51 40.19
C LYS A 746 -22.99 5.88 40.48
N GLU A 747 -22.34 6.97 40.08
CA GLU A 747 -22.93 8.32 40.15
C GLU A 747 -24.00 8.58 39.07
N ARG A 748 -24.07 7.72 38.03
CA ARG A 748 -24.92 7.91 36.85
C ARG A 748 -26.11 6.95 36.78
N MET A 749 -26.00 5.74 37.33
CA MET A 749 -27.09 4.75 37.39
C MET A 749 -27.12 3.99 38.73
N ALA A 750 -28.26 3.36 39.04
CA ALA A 750 -28.52 2.78 40.36
C ALA A 750 -27.75 1.48 40.63
N ASP A 751 -27.54 0.66 39.60
CA ASP A 751 -26.62 -0.47 39.64
C ASP A 751 -25.90 -0.62 38.29
N PRO A 752 -24.62 -0.24 38.17
CA PRO A 752 -23.87 -0.34 36.92
C PRO A 752 -23.42 -1.77 36.58
N TYR A 753 -23.68 -2.77 37.44
CA TYR A 753 -23.52 -4.19 37.07
C TYR A 753 -24.76 -4.77 36.40
N ASP A 754 -25.93 -4.12 36.48
CA ASP A 754 -27.07 -4.49 35.65
C ASP A 754 -26.83 -3.98 34.22
N ALA A 755 -26.40 -4.90 33.34
CA ALA A 755 -26.09 -4.58 31.96
C ALA A 755 -27.25 -3.91 31.21
N ARG A 756 -28.51 -4.05 31.65
CA ARG A 756 -29.64 -3.32 31.06
C ARG A 756 -29.62 -1.84 31.41
N GLN A 757 -29.27 -1.49 32.66
CA GLN A 757 -29.05 -0.08 33.05
C GLN A 757 -27.84 0.50 32.32
N MET A 758 -26.77 -0.29 32.15
CA MET A 758 -25.60 0.13 31.38
C MET A 758 -25.97 0.41 29.92
N VAL A 759 -26.71 -0.47 29.25
CA VAL A 759 -27.22 -0.26 27.88
C VAL A 759 -28.12 0.98 27.80
N GLU A 760 -29.09 1.11 28.71
CA GLU A 760 -30.04 2.24 28.75
C GLU A 760 -29.36 3.60 29.04
N HIS A 761 -28.18 3.58 29.66
CA HIS A 761 -27.34 4.74 29.89
C HIS A 761 -26.45 5.06 28.67
N LEU A 762 -25.76 4.07 28.12
CA LEU A 762 -24.86 4.24 26.98
C LEU A 762 -25.58 4.61 25.68
N ASP A 763 -26.83 4.18 25.48
CA ASP A 763 -27.68 4.62 24.36
C ASP A 763 -27.93 6.14 24.39
N ARG A 764 -28.06 6.72 25.58
CA ARG A 764 -28.23 8.16 25.80
C ARG A 764 -26.91 8.92 25.83
N ASN A 765 -25.83 8.24 26.21
CA ASN A 765 -24.50 8.80 26.42
C ASN A 765 -23.41 8.01 25.65
N PRO A 766 -23.44 7.92 24.30
CA PRO A 766 -22.57 6.99 23.54
C PRO A 766 -21.07 7.24 23.70
N ASP A 767 -20.67 8.48 23.96
CA ASP A 767 -19.25 8.82 24.21
C ASP A 767 -18.69 8.16 25.48
N GLU A 768 -19.55 7.79 26.44
CA GLU A 768 -19.13 7.12 27.68
C GLU A 768 -18.77 5.64 27.44
N ALA A 769 -19.21 5.04 26.33
CA ALA A 769 -18.83 3.67 25.95
C ALA A 769 -17.31 3.52 25.79
N ARG A 770 -16.60 4.61 25.47
CA ARG A 770 -15.13 4.65 25.37
C ARG A 770 -14.40 4.59 26.73
N SER A 771 -15.13 4.68 27.84
CA SER A 771 -14.56 4.56 29.18
C SER A 771 -14.42 3.09 29.61
N LEU A 772 -15.36 2.24 29.21
CA LEU A 772 -15.39 0.83 29.58
C LEU A 772 -14.34 0.02 28.82
N ILE A 773 -13.78 -1.00 29.48
CA ILE A 773 -13.03 -2.05 28.80
C ILE A 773 -14.08 -3.00 28.20
N TRP A 774 -14.21 -3.04 26.88
CA TRP A 774 -15.10 -4.01 26.24
C TRP A 774 -14.42 -5.37 26.18
N THR A 775 -15.15 -6.43 26.54
CA THR A 775 -14.62 -7.80 26.63
C THR A 775 -15.29 -8.71 25.63
N LEU A 776 -14.54 -9.66 25.08
CA LEU A 776 -15.08 -10.82 24.37
C LEU A 776 -14.83 -12.06 25.22
N ASN A 777 -15.90 -12.80 25.49
CA ASN A 777 -15.93 -13.93 26.42
C ASN A 777 -16.32 -15.21 25.66
N LEU A 778 -15.69 -16.34 25.97
CA LEU A 778 -15.98 -17.64 25.36
C LEU A 778 -16.30 -18.65 26.45
N GLU A 779 -17.51 -19.21 26.42
CA GLU A 779 -18.09 -20.11 27.44
C GLU A 779 -18.06 -19.59 28.90
N GLY A 780 -17.78 -18.29 29.09
CA GLY A 780 -17.76 -17.59 30.38
C GLY A 780 -16.40 -16.98 30.71
N ASP A 781 -15.32 -17.52 30.15
CA ASP A 781 -13.96 -17.01 30.33
C ASP A 781 -13.73 -15.80 29.41
N VAL A 782 -13.09 -14.74 29.91
CA VAL A 782 -12.67 -13.62 29.05
C VAL A 782 -11.54 -14.12 28.15
N ILE A 783 -11.58 -13.84 26.84
CA ILE A 783 -10.51 -14.21 25.91
C ILE A 783 -9.79 -13.02 25.30
N TYR A 784 -10.45 -11.87 25.18
CA TYR A 784 -9.85 -10.62 24.68
C TYR A 784 -10.49 -9.38 25.30
N ALA A 785 -9.69 -8.32 25.43
CA ALA A 785 -10.20 -6.95 25.49
C ALA A 785 -10.29 -6.39 24.06
N LEU A 786 -11.43 -5.80 23.71
CA LEU A 786 -11.71 -5.23 22.40
C LEU A 786 -11.47 -3.70 22.43
N ASP A 787 -10.59 -3.20 21.57
CA ASP A 787 -10.28 -1.77 21.46
C ASP A 787 -10.68 -1.22 20.07
N PRO A 788 -11.79 -0.47 19.98
CA PRO A 788 -12.21 0.24 18.78
C PRO A 788 -11.23 1.35 18.37
N LYS A 789 -10.54 1.17 17.25
CA LYS A 789 -9.47 2.07 16.78
C LYS A 789 -9.65 2.50 15.33
N GLY A 790 -9.32 3.77 15.05
CA GLY A 790 -9.42 4.38 13.72
C GLY A 790 -10.76 5.11 13.48
N PRO A 791 -11.01 5.60 12.25
CA PRO A 791 -12.14 6.48 11.95
C PRO A 791 -13.53 5.92 12.28
N PHE A 792 -13.69 4.60 12.25
CA PHE A 792 -14.97 3.91 12.51
C PHE A 792 -15.13 3.45 13.96
N ALA A 793 -14.26 3.88 14.89
CA ALA A 793 -14.30 3.46 16.30
C ALA A 793 -15.68 3.70 16.93
N THR A 794 -16.32 4.85 16.71
CA THR A 794 -17.68 5.13 17.19
C THR A 794 -18.70 4.11 16.64
N ASN A 795 -18.62 3.73 15.36
CA ASN A 795 -19.53 2.72 14.80
C ASN A 795 -19.27 1.32 15.34
N VAL A 796 -18.04 1.00 15.76
CA VAL A 796 -17.76 -0.24 16.47
C VAL A 796 -18.31 -0.21 17.90
N TYR A 797 -18.25 0.94 18.61
CA TYR A 797 -18.93 1.11 19.90
C TYR A 797 -20.46 1.02 19.79
N GLU A 798 -21.06 1.59 18.73
CA GLU A 798 -22.49 1.44 18.40
C GLU A 798 -22.87 -0.04 18.24
N ILE A 799 -22.08 -0.81 17.49
CA ILE A 799 -22.28 -2.26 17.33
C ILE A 799 -22.05 -3.00 18.65
N PHE A 800 -21.02 -2.67 19.43
CA PHE A 800 -20.78 -3.30 20.74
C PHE A 800 -21.99 -3.12 21.67
N LEU A 801 -22.56 -1.91 21.72
CA LEU A 801 -23.77 -1.60 22.47
C LEU A 801 -24.98 -2.39 21.94
N GLN A 802 -25.17 -2.47 20.62
CA GLN A 802 -26.25 -3.27 20.00
C GLN A 802 -26.12 -4.77 20.32
N MET A 803 -24.91 -5.32 20.27
CA MET A 803 -24.66 -6.74 20.57
C MET A 803 -24.86 -7.04 22.06
N LEU A 804 -24.47 -6.11 22.95
CA LEU A 804 -24.74 -6.21 24.39
C LEU A 804 -26.25 -6.11 24.69
N ALA A 805 -26.98 -5.24 24.00
CA ALA A 805 -28.43 -5.12 24.13
C ALA A 805 -29.15 -6.39 23.67
N GLY A 806 -28.80 -6.94 22.51
CA GLY A 806 -29.40 -8.18 21.99
C GLY A 806 -29.14 -9.41 22.87
N GLN A 807 -28.03 -9.45 23.61
CA GLN A 807 -27.76 -10.49 24.62
C GLN A 807 -28.66 -10.39 25.87
N LEU A 808 -29.38 -9.28 26.06
CA LEU A 808 -30.26 -9.02 27.21
C LEU A 808 -31.75 -9.10 26.86
N GLU A 809 -32.06 -9.18 25.57
CA GLU A 809 -33.40 -9.47 25.06
C GLU A 809 -33.86 -10.89 25.44
N PRO A 810 -35.18 -11.15 25.55
CA PRO A 810 -35.69 -12.51 25.72
C PRO A 810 -35.34 -13.41 24.53
N GLU A 811 -35.10 -14.71 24.76
CA GLU A 811 -34.78 -15.70 23.70
C GLU A 811 -35.80 -15.75 22.54
N THR A 812 -37.04 -15.32 22.81
CA THR A 812 -38.15 -15.23 21.83
C THR A 812 -38.17 -13.92 21.03
N SER A 813 -37.22 -13.01 21.26
CA SER A 813 -37.13 -11.73 20.56
C SER A 813 -36.44 -11.88 19.20
N ALA A 814 -36.84 -11.06 18.24
CA ALA A 814 -36.19 -11.01 16.93
C ALA A 814 -34.77 -10.44 17.03
N ASP A 815 -34.55 -9.53 17.99
CA ASP A 815 -33.28 -8.85 18.24
C ASP A 815 -32.39 -9.58 19.27
N PHE A 816 -32.77 -10.78 19.70
CA PHE A 816 -31.96 -11.63 20.59
C PHE A 816 -30.64 -12.05 19.93
N ILE A 817 -29.55 -12.06 20.69
CA ILE A 817 -28.21 -12.40 20.21
C ILE A 817 -27.54 -13.32 21.23
N GLU A 818 -27.19 -14.54 20.81
CA GLU A 818 -26.56 -15.55 21.68
C GLU A 818 -25.20 -16.05 21.15
N ARG A 819 -24.83 -15.69 19.91
CA ARG A 819 -23.50 -15.95 19.33
C ARG A 819 -23.02 -14.69 18.62
N LEU A 820 -21.76 -14.33 18.82
CA LEU A 820 -21.08 -13.20 18.17
C LEU A 820 -19.83 -13.69 17.40
N SER A 821 -19.51 -13.06 16.27
CA SER A 821 -18.17 -13.11 15.66
C SER A 821 -17.48 -11.74 15.66
N VAL A 822 -16.18 -11.71 15.97
CA VAL A 822 -15.37 -10.48 15.98
C VAL A 822 -14.06 -10.69 15.20
N PRO A 823 -13.90 -10.07 14.00
CA PRO A 823 -12.63 -9.94 13.32
C PRO A 823 -11.80 -8.80 13.95
N ALA A 824 -10.52 -9.05 14.26
CA ALA A 824 -9.65 -8.05 14.86
C ALA A 824 -8.17 -8.23 14.45
N ARG A 825 -7.34 -7.20 14.67
CA ARG A 825 -5.87 -7.33 14.63
C ARG A 825 -5.35 -7.56 16.05
N ARG A 826 -4.41 -8.48 16.23
CA ARG A 826 -3.69 -8.62 17.51
C ARG A 826 -2.83 -7.38 17.76
N THR A 827 -2.63 -7.08 19.03
CA THR A 827 -1.58 -6.16 19.48
C THR A 827 -0.63 -6.85 20.46
N THR A 828 0.45 -6.16 20.82
CA THR A 828 1.34 -6.49 21.94
C THR A 828 0.81 -5.98 23.29
N ARG A 829 -0.26 -5.18 23.29
CA ARG A 829 -0.83 -4.58 24.51
C ARG A 829 -1.67 -5.59 25.28
N THR A 830 -1.67 -5.43 26.58
CA THR A 830 -2.61 -6.06 27.51
C THR A 830 -3.34 -4.98 28.31
N VAL A 831 -4.44 -5.35 28.95
CA VAL A 831 -5.15 -4.50 29.92
C VAL A 831 -5.49 -5.33 31.15
N GLU A 832 -5.36 -4.74 32.33
CA GLU A 832 -5.81 -5.34 33.59
C GLU A 832 -7.30 -5.07 33.77
N LEU A 833 -8.08 -6.13 33.98
CA LEU A 833 -9.50 -6.06 34.33
C LEU A 833 -9.67 -5.78 35.82
N PHE A 834 -10.89 -5.41 36.24
CA PHE A 834 -11.26 -5.20 37.64
C PHE A 834 -11.04 -6.44 38.54
N SER A 835 -10.87 -7.63 37.96
CA SER A 835 -10.49 -8.87 38.64
C SER A 835 -8.98 -8.97 38.98
N GLY A 836 -8.13 -8.10 38.44
CA GLY A 836 -6.68 -8.25 38.40
C GLY A 836 -6.18 -9.21 37.30
N GLU A 837 -7.05 -9.63 36.38
CA GLU A 837 -6.69 -10.49 35.25
C GLU A 837 -6.18 -9.66 34.06
N VAL A 838 -5.07 -10.08 33.46
CA VAL A 838 -4.35 -9.31 32.43
C VAL A 838 -4.63 -9.88 31.04
N MET A 839 -5.51 -9.21 30.30
CA MET A 839 -6.05 -9.71 29.02
C MET A 839 -5.38 -9.10 27.79
N PRO A 840 -5.07 -9.88 26.73
CA PRO A 840 -4.59 -9.36 25.46
C PRO A 840 -5.62 -8.44 24.79
N VAL A 841 -5.14 -7.29 24.30
CA VAL A 841 -5.96 -6.31 23.59
C VAL A 841 -5.92 -6.56 22.08
N VAL A 842 -7.09 -6.55 21.43
CA VAL A 842 -7.22 -6.68 19.98
C VAL A 842 -7.92 -5.45 19.39
N ASN A 843 -7.36 -4.93 18.29
CA ASN A 843 -7.88 -3.75 17.62
C ASN A 843 -9.03 -4.14 16.69
N VAL A 844 -10.25 -3.66 16.98
CA VAL A 844 -11.41 -3.75 16.09
C VAL A 844 -11.49 -2.44 15.31
N ARG A 845 -11.42 -2.50 13.99
CA ARG A 845 -11.16 -1.30 13.15
C ARG A 845 -12.40 -0.72 12.47
N ASP A 846 -13.37 -1.57 12.18
CA ASP A 846 -14.63 -1.22 11.52
C ASP A 846 -15.67 -2.36 11.71
N PRO A 847 -16.98 -2.10 11.54
CA PRO A 847 -18.04 -3.09 11.75
C PRO A 847 -18.07 -4.32 10.83
N ARG A 848 -17.27 -4.41 9.76
CA ARG A 848 -17.45 -5.47 8.76
C ARG A 848 -17.05 -6.83 9.33
N GLY A 849 -17.83 -7.86 9.03
CA GLY A 849 -17.59 -9.22 9.54
C GLY A 849 -17.93 -9.41 11.03
N MET A 850 -18.38 -8.36 11.72
CA MET A 850 -19.05 -8.48 13.01
C MET A 850 -20.50 -8.91 12.77
N TYR A 851 -20.92 -10.00 13.40
CA TYR A 851 -22.25 -10.57 13.25
C TYR A 851 -22.73 -11.12 14.60
N GLY A 852 -23.95 -10.74 15.00
CA GLY A 852 -24.70 -11.39 16.07
C GLY A 852 -25.76 -12.32 15.49
N TRP A 853 -26.02 -13.45 16.16
CA TRP A 853 -27.01 -14.43 15.72
C TRP A 853 -27.90 -14.95 16.85
N ASN A 854 -29.17 -15.19 16.51
CA ASN A 854 -30.13 -16.03 17.22
C ASN A 854 -30.20 -17.39 16.51
N VAL A 855 -29.98 -18.52 17.21
CA VAL A 855 -30.06 -19.84 16.56
C VAL A 855 -31.48 -20.12 16.10
N ASN A 856 -32.52 -19.72 16.84
CA ASN A 856 -33.92 -19.93 16.45
C ASN A 856 -34.23 -19.24 15.10
N ALA A 857 -33.80 -17.98 14.92
CA ALA A 857 -34.00 -17.25 13.67
C ALA A 857 -33.26 -17.89 12.47
N LEU A 858 -32.06 -18.44 12.70
CA LEU A 858 -31.33 -19.21 11.68
C LEU A 858 -32.05 -20.52 11.33
N VAL A 859 -32.68 -21.18 12.31
CA VAL A 859 -33.47 -22.39 12.11
C VAL A 859 -34.77 -22.10 11.37
N ASP A 860 -35.49 -21.02 11.69
CA ASP A 860 -36.69 -20.58 10.97
C ASP A 860 -36.37 -20.22 9.51
N ALA A 861 -35.28 -19.47 9.27
CA ALA A 861 -34.80 -19.16 7.92
C ALA A 861 -34.36 -20.40 7.14
N ALA A 862 -33.88 -21.45 7.82
CA ALA A 862 -33.53 -22.73 7.20
C ALA A 862 -34.78 -23.58 6.88
N LEU A 863 -35.73 -23.69 7.81
CA LEU A 863 -37.02 -24.37 7.63
C LEU A 863 -37.80 -23.80 6.43
N ALA A 864 -37.84 -22.48 6.29
CA ALA A 864 -38.51 -21.79 5.18
C ALA A 864 -37.97 -22.12 3.77
N THR A 865 -36.89 -22.91 3.64
CA THR A 865 -36.30 -23.32 2.36
C THR A 865 -36.55 -24.78 1.98
N VAL A 866 -37.28 -25.55 2.80
CA VAL A 866 -37.54 -26.98 2.58
C VAL A 866 -39.01 -27.34 2.77
N GLU A 867 -39.50 -28.28 1.96
CA GLU A 867 -40.84 -28.85 2.10
C GLU A 867 -40.82 -29.97 3.16
N TYR A 868 -41.73 -29.90 4.13
CA TYR A 868 -41.94 -30.89 5.19
C TYR A 868 -43.43 -30.98 5.56
N GLU A 869 -43.86 -32.08 6.19
CA GLU A 869 -45.20 -32.23 6.77
C GLU A 869 -45.22 -31.55 8.15
N GLU A 870 -46.33 -30.89 8.55
CA GLU A 870 -46.44 -30.18 9.84
C GLU A 870 -46.08 -31.06 11.06
N ALA A 871 -46.27 -32.38 10.96
CA ALA A 871 -45.93 -33.34 12.01
C ALA A 871 -44.42 -33.55 12.22
N ASP A 872 -43.58 -33.19 11.25
CA ASP A 872 -42.12 -33.36 11.29
C ASP A 872 -41.37 -32.07 11.68
N GLU A 873 -42.05 -30.91 11.82
CA GLU A 873 -41.39 -29.62 12.07
C GLU A 873 -40.55 -29.64 13.36
N ASP A 874 -41.12 -30.08 14.48
CA ASP A 874 -40.42 -30.13 15.77
C ASP A 874 -39.13 -30.97 15.69
N SER A 875 -39.16 -32.05 14.91
CA SER A 875 -38.03 -32.96 14.69
C SER A 875 -36.94 -32.29 13.84
N LEU A 876 -37.34 -31.65 12.73
CA LEU A 876 -36.43 -30.94 11.83
C LEU A 876 -35.82 -29.69 12.49
N ARG A 877 -36.62 -28.94 13.25
CA ARG A 877 -36.23 -27.80 14.09
C ARG A 877 -35.18 -28.23 15.12
N GLN A 878 -35.45 -29.29 15.89
CA GLN A 878 -34.48 -29.85 16.84
C GLN A 878 -33.19 -30.33 16.14
N GLY A 879 -33.30 -31.00 14.99
CA GLY A 879 -32.15 -31.45 14.20
C GLY A 879 -31.27 -30.30 13.68
N LEU A 880 -31.88 -29.19 13.24
CA LEU A 880 -31.19 -27.98 12.82
C LEU A 880 -30.54 -27.26 14.01
N THR A 881 -31.24 -27.06 15.13
CA THR A 881 -30.68 -26.47 16.35
C THR A 881 -29.49 -27.29 16.86
N ALA A 882 -29.62 -28.62 16.92
CA ALA A 882 -28.55 -29.52 17.35
C ALA A 882 -27.35 -29.49 16.39
N PHE A 883 -27.57 -29.38 15.08
CA PHE A 883 -26.49 -29.20 14.10
C PHE A 883 -25.74 -27.87 14.29
N LEU A 884 -26.45 -26.75 14.39
CA LEU A 884 -25.83 -25.42 14.51
C LEU A 884 -25.07 -25.28 15.83
N ASN A 885 -25.65 -25.73 16.95
CA ASN A 885 -24.96 -25.74 18.24
C ASN A 885 -23.76 -26.70 18.24
N ARG A 886 -23.87 -27.89 17.63
CA ARG A 886 -22.71 -28.79 17.52
C ARG A 886 -21.59 -28.18 16.69
N VAL A 887 -21.89 -27.52 15.56
CA VAL A 887 -20.85 -26.84 14.77
C VAL A 887 -20.20 -25.69 15.55
N TYR A 888 -20.93 -25.01 16.44
CA TYR A 888 -20.33 -24.03 17.36
C TYR A 888 -19.38 -24.70 18.36
N HIS A 889 -19.84 -25.67 19.16
CA HIS A 889 -19.03 -26.28 20.23
C HIS A 889 -17.94 -27.26 19.74
N ASP A 890 -18.09 -27.90 18.57
CA ASP A 890 -17.03 -28.74 17.97
C ASP A 890 -15.84 -27.90 17.45
N LEU A 891 -16.00 -26.58 17.24
CA LEU A 891 -15.06 -25.74 16.49
C LEU A 891 -14.60 -24.45 17.16
N HIS A 892 -15.33 -23.89 18.13
CA HIS A 892 -14.96 -22.60 18.73
C HIS A 892 -13.61 -22.66 19.44
N ASN A 893 -12.86 -21.56 19.38
CA ASN A 893 -11.49 -21.46 19.90
C ASN A 893 -11.01 -19.99 19.95
N LEU A 894 -9.79 -19.77 20.44
CA LEU A 894 -9.16 -18.44 20.59
C LEU A 894 -8.96 -17.66 19.27
N GLY A 895 -9.04 -18.30 18.10
CA GLY A 895 -9.05 -17.61 16.80
C GLY A 895 -7.72 -16.98 16.38
N GLN A 896 -6.56 -17.45 16.88
CA GLN A 896 -5.25 -16.83 16.64
C GLN A 896 -4.49 -17.42 15.46
N THR A 897 -4.23 -18.74 15.44
CA THR A 897 -3.51 -19.37 14.32
C THR A 897 -4.38 -19.38 13.06
N SER A 898 -3.78 -19.64 11.90
CA SER A 898 -4.55 -19.71 10.66
C SER A 898 -5.59 -20.83 10.66
N ARG A 899 -5.26 -21.98 11.26
CA ARG A 899 -6.23 -23.08 11.45
C ARG A 899 -7.38 -22.66 12.36
N ASP A 900 -7.07 -21.97 13.46
CA ASP A 900 -8.04 -21.48 14.45
C ASP A 900 -9.03 -20.47 13.84
N ARG A 901 -8.54 -19.52 13.05
CA ARG A 901 -9.38 -18.59 12.28
C ARG A 901 -10.27 -19.30 11.27
N ALA A 902 -9.76 -20.34 10.60
CA ALA A 902 -10.56 -21.15 9.67
C ALA A 902 -11.65 -21.96 10.37
N LEU A 903 -11.39 -22.47 11.58
CA LEU A 903 -12.38 -23.16 12.42
C LEU A 903 -13.47 -22.19 12.92
N ASN A 904 -13.09 -21.02 13.45
CA ASN A 904 -14.07 -20.02 13.88
C ASN A 904 -14.89 -19.46 12.69
N PHE A 905 -14.27 -19.22 11.54
CA PHE A 905 -15.00 -18.77 10.34
C PHE A 905 -15.84 -19.88 9.69
N THR A 906 -15.54 -21.17 9.95
CA THR A 906 -16.41 -22.30 9.58
C THR A 906 -17.77 -22.21 10.27
N VAL A 907 -17.81 -21.77 11.54
CA VAL A 907 -19.06 -21.53 12.26
C VAL A 907 -19.85 -20.41 11.57
N THR A 908 -19.24 -19.24 11.39
CA THR A 908 -19.82 -18.08 10.69
C THR A 908 -20.41 -18.48 9.34
N ASN A 909 -19.63 -19.19 8.52
CA ASN A 909 -20.08 -19.61 7.19
C ASN A 909 -21.19 -20.67 7.26
N THR A 910 -21.16 -21.58 8.24
CA THR A 910 -22.25 -22.55 8.46
C THR A 910 -23.56 -21.88 8.86
N PHE A 911 -23.49 -20.84 9.71
CA PHE A 911 -24.65 -20.05 10.12
C PHE A 911 -25.24 -19.28 8.94
N GLN A 912 -24.41 -18.53 8.20
CA GLN A 912 -24.84 -17.80 7.00
C GLN A 912 -25.38 -18.72 5.88
N ALA A 913 -24.99 -20.00 5.87
CA ALA A 913 -25.43 -21.00 4.90
C ALA A 913 -26.43 -22.04 5.47
N ALA A 914 -27.07 -21.79 6.63
CA ALA A 914 -27.87 -22.78 7.36
C ALA A 914 -28.94 -23.50 6.49
N SER A 915 -29.63 -22.76 5.62
CA SER A 915 -30.60 -23.28 4.64
C SER A 915 -30.03 -24.33 3.68
N THR A 916 -28.73 -24.25 3.34
CA THR A 916 -28.05 -25.26 2.50
C THR A 916 -27.98 -26.62 3.18
N PHE A 917 -28.02 -26.65 4.52
CA PHE A 917 -28.00 -27.87 5.32
C PHE A 917 -29.42 -28.36 5.71
N ALA A 918 -30.45 -27.51 5.62
CA ALA A 918 -31.85 -27.88 5.87
C ALA A 918 -32.26 -29.13 5.07
N GLN A 919 -31.97 -29.17 3.76
CA GLN A 919 -32.35 -30.30 2.91
C GLN A 919 -31.63 -31.61 3.29
N VAL A 920 -30.39 -31.55 3.81
CA VAL A 920 -29.72 -32.79 4.24
C VAL A 920 -30.27 -33.28 5.59
N ILE A 921 -30.61 -32.38 6.50
CA ILE A 921 -31.20 -32.73 7.82
C ILE A 921 -32.63 -33.26 7.64
N ALA A 922 -33.47 -32.56 6.86
CA ALA A 922 -34.82 -33.01 6.47
C ALA A 922 -34.81 -34.36 5.75
N SER A 923 -33.69 -34.75 5.12
CA SER A 923 -33.57 -36.09 4.53
C SER A 923 -33.41 -37.22 5.55
N GLY A 924 -33.34 -36.93 6.86
CA GLY A 924 -33.03 -37.91 7.91
C GLY A 924 -31.53 -38.18 8.04
N ARG A 925 -30.70 -37.14 7.99
CA ARG A 925 -29.24 -37.26 8.17
C ARG A 925 -28.70 -36.24 9.17
N GLN A 926 -27.79 -36.69 10.02
CA GLN A 926 -27.06 -35.85 10.97
C GLN A 926 -25.58 -35.70 10.58
N LEU A 927 -24.90 -34.72 11.16
CA LEU A 927 -23.47 -34.52 10.98
C LEU A 927 -22.67 -35.69 11.59
N ASP A 928 -21.70 -36.21 10.84
CA ASP A 928 -20.74 -37.23 11.29
C ASP A 928 -19.40 -36.56 11.64
N THR A 929 -18.68 -36.09 10.62
CA THR A 929 -17.33 -35.52 10.71
C THR A 929 -17.27 -34.10 10.16
N ILE A 930 -16.41 -33.29 10.77
CA ILE A 930 -15.90 -32.02 10.23
C ILE A 930 -14.40 -32.22 10.01
N GLU A 931 -13.93 -32.04 8.80
CA GLU A 931 -12.52 -32.20 8.42
C GLU A 931 -11.99 -30.89 7.83
N VAL A 932 -10.87 -30.37 8.35
CA VAL A 932 -10.30 -29.07 7.95
C VAL A 932 -8.86 -29.27 7.50
N ASN A 933 -8.61 -29.02 6.21
CA ASN A 933 -7.36 -29.32 5.52
C ASN A 933 -6.78 -28.07 4.85
N LYS A 934 -5.47 -27.98 4.67
CA LYS A 934 -4.86 -26.92 3.84
C LYS A 934 -5.37 -27.05 2.39
N SER A 935 -5.94 -25.99 1.82
CA SER A 935 -6.49 -26.07 0.46
C SER A 935 -5.39 -25.94 -0.60
N PRO A 936 -5.34 -26.83 -1.60
CA PRO A 936 -4.48 -26.66 -2.78
C PRO A 936 -5.11 -25.74 -3.84
N TYR A 937 -6.36 -25.28 -3.65
CA TYR A 937 -7.16 -24.57 -4.66
C TYR A 937 -7.13 -23.04 -4.52
N CYS A 938 -5.96 -22.47 -4.24
CA CYS A 938 -5.83 -21.02 -4.02
C CYS A 938 -4.59 -20.40 -4.68
N ARG A 939 -4.60 -19.06 -4.73
CA ARG A 939 -3.52 -18.24 -5.26
C ARG A 939 -2.26 -18.38 -4.41
N LEU A 940 -1.11 -18.09 -5.01
CA LEU A 940 0.11 -17.87 -4.24
C LEU A 940 -0.13 -16.73 -3.24
N ASN A 941 0.40 -16.88 -2.03
CA ASN A 941 0.22 -15.98 -0.87
C ASN A 941 -1.18 -15.97 -0.21
N SER A 942 -2.16 -16.74 -0.70
CA SER A 942 -3.43 -16.99 0.03
C SER A 942 -3.25 -18.00 1.18
N ASP A 943 -4.03 -17.86 2.25
CA ASP A 943 -4.03 -18.78 3.39
C ASP A 943 -5.32 -19.61 3.43
N CYS A 944 -5.51 -20.44 2.42
CA CYS A 944 -6.75 -21.19 2.24
C CYS A 944 -6.84 -22.51 2.99
N TRP A 945 -8.04 -22.85 3.43
CA TRP A 945 -8.41 -24.08 4.11
C TRP A 945 -9.69 -24.68 3.50
N ASP A 946 -9.62 -25.95 3.09
CA ASP A 946 -10.76 -26.75 2.63
C ASP A 946 -11.44 -27.39 3.83
N VAL A 947 -12.72 -27.08 4.03
CA VAL A 947 -13.54 -27.56 5.14
C VAL A 947 -14.59 -28.52 4.57
N LEU A 948 -14.64 -29.75 5.09
CA LEU A 948 -15.58 -30.78 4.68
C LEU A 948 -16.51 -31.15 5.83
N LEU A 949 -17.81 -30.91 5.68
CA LEU A 949 -18.85 -31.39 6.58
C LEU A 949 -19.50 -32.63 5.96
N THR A 950 -19.39 -33.78 6.63
CA THR A 950 -19.97 -35.03 6.15
C THR A 950 -21.16 -35.45 7.00
N PHE A 951 -22.31 -35.63 6.36
CA PHE A 951 -23.57 -36.06 6.97
C PHE A 951 -23.87 -37.53 6.65
N TYR A 952 -24.48 -38.24 7.59
CA TYR A 952 -24.88 -39.65 7.45
C TYR A 952 -26.27 -39.91 8.05
N ASP A 953 -26.88 -41.02 7.62
CA ASP A 953 -28.12 -41.54 8.19
C ASP A 953 -27.76 -42.59 9.25
N PRO A 954 -28.12 -42.38 10.53
CA PRO A 954 -27.80 -43.31 11.61
C PRO A 954 -28.68 -44.57 11.63
N GLU A 955 -29.91 -44.50 11.09
CA GLU A 955 -30.84 -45.63 11.05
C GLU A 955 -30.55 -46.55 9.84
N HIS A 956 -30.18 -45.95 8.71
CA HIS A 956 -29.94 -46.63 7.44
C HIS A 956 -28.47 -46.57 7.05
N GLY A 957 -27.56 -47.15 7.84
CA GLY A 957 -26.10 -47.05 7.65
C GLY A 957 -25.51 -47.50 6.28
N ARG A 958 -26.33 -48.08 5.37
CA ARG A 958 -25.95 -48.32 3.95
C ARG A 958 -26.28 -47.17 3.00
N ARG A 959 -27.06 -46.18 3.43
CA ARG A 959 -27.48 -45.00 2.65
C ARG A 959 -26.26 -44.12 2.37
N SER A 960 -26.29 -43.37 1.27
CA SER A 960 -25.17 -42.50 0.90
C SER A 960 -24.95 -41.39 1.93
N ARG A 961 -23.67 -41.19 2.28
CA ARG A 961 -23.22 -40.01 3.03
C ARG A 961 -23.28 -38.80 2.11
N ARG A 962 -23.61 -37.62 2.65
CA ARG A 962 -23.60 -36.36 1.90
C ARG A 962 -22.42 -35.52 2.39
N VAL A 963 -21.55 -35.08 1.49
CA VAL A 963 -20.41 -34.21 1.82
C VAL A 963 -20.71 -32.81 1.30
N PHE A 964 -20.42 -31.81 2.12
CA PHE A 964 -20.36 -30.41 1.71
C PHE A 964 -18.93 -29.91 1.88
N ARG A 965 -18.39 -29.20 0.90
CA ARG A 965 -17.09 -28.53 0.98
C ARG A 965 -17.19 -27.05 0.66
N PHE A 966 -16.60 -26.23 1.51
CA PHE A 966 -16.25 -24.85 1.18
C PHE A 966 -14.76 -24.60 1.44
N THR A 967 -14.20 -23.63 0.73
CA THR A 967 -12.81 -23.21 0.85
C THR A 967 -12.79 -21.82 1.46
N LEU A 968 -12.03 -21.62 2.54
CA LEU A 968 -11.97 -20.37 3.30
C LEU A 968 -10.56 -19.79 3.21
N ASP A 969 -10.39 -18.55 2.75
CA ASP A 969 -9.12 -17.83 2.85
C ASP A 969 -9.11 -16.95 4.11
N VAL A 970 -8.14 -17.22 4.99
CA VAL A 970 -8.00 -16.56 6.30
C VAL A 970 -6.74 -15.71 6.41
N VAL A 971 -6.08 -15.39 5.28
CA VAL A 971 -4.93 -14.46 5.24
C VAL A 971 -5.36 -13.04 5.63
N TYR A 972 -6.59 -12.68 5.27
CA TYR A 972 -7.23 -11.41 5.57
C TYR A 972 -7.76 -11.36 7.01
N VAL A 973 -7.88 -10.14 7.56
CA VAL A 973 -8.54 -9.90 8.86
C VAL A 973 -10.06 -10.08 8.78
N LEU A 974 -10.63 -9.95 7.58
CA LEU A 974 -11.98 -10.36 7.22
C LEU A 974 -11.86 -11.62 6.35
N PRO A 975 -12.01 -12.83 6.91
CA PRO A 975 -11.96 -14.07 6.12
C PRO A 975 -13.00 -14.10 4.98
N VAL A 976 -12.68 -14.80 3.89
CA VAL A 976 -13.53 -14.87 2.69
C VAL A 976 -13.76 -16.30 2.22
N THR A 977 -14.94 -16.54 1.65
CA THR A 977 -15.32 -17.82 1.02
C THR A 977 -14.85 -17.85 -0.45
N VAL A 978 -14.02 -18.82 -0.79
CA VAL A 978 -13.45 -18.97 -2.13
C VAL A 978 -14.38 -19.82 -2.99
N GLY A 979 -15.28 -19.13 -3.69
CA GLY A 979 -16.27 -19.73 -4.58
C GLY A 979 -17.48 -20.35 -3.87
N SER A 980 -18.42 -20.91 -4.63
CA SER A 980 -19.64 -21.50 -4.08
C SER A 980 -19.42 -22.86 -3.41
N ILE A 981 -20.16 -23.12 -2.33
CA ILE A 981 -20.19 -24.41 -1.62
C ILE A 981 -20.44 -25.58 -2.59
N LYS A 982 -19.64 -26.64 -2.48
CA LYS A 982 -19.77 -27.86 -3.29
C LYS A 982 -20.45 -28.94 -2.47
N SER A 983 -21.30 -29.75 -3.09
CA SER A 983 -22.02 -30.83 -2.40
C SER A 983 -22.07 -32.08 -3.26
N TRP A 984 -21.71 -33.23 -2.71
CA TRP A 984 -21.75 -34.53 -3.40
C TRP A 984 -22.11 -35.67 -2.45
N SER A 985 -22.25 -36.88 -2.99
CA SER A 985 -22.53 -38.09 -2.21
C SER A 985 -21.34 -39.04 -2.20
N LEU A 986 -21.09 -39.68 -1.05
CA LEU A 986 -20.16 -40.81 -0.90
C LEU A 986 -20.93 -42.09 -0.56
N PRO A 987 -20.37 -43.28 -0.87
CA PRO A 987 -20.94 -44.56 -0.41
C PRO A 987 -21.11 -44.60 1.11
N GLY A 988 -22.15 -45.30 1.59
CA GLY A 988 -22.28 -45.60 3.02
C GLY A 988 -21.15 -46.51 3.50
N LYS A 989 -20.64 -46.29 4.72
CA LYS A 989 -19.67 -47.19 5.35
C LYS A 989 -20.36 -48.51 5.68
N GLY A 990 -20.22 -49.50 4.79
CA GLY A 990 -20.76 -50.84 5.02
C GLY A 990 -20.18 -51.45 6.30
N THR A 991 -21.05 -51.84 7.24
CA THR A 991 -20.66 -52.48 8.50
C THR A 991 -19.95 -53.80 8.23
N VAL A 992 -18.64 -53.84 8.44
CA VAL A 992 -17.86 -55.08 8.51
C VAL A 992 -18.26 -55.81 9.80
N SER A 993 -18.96 -56.92 9.65
CA SER A 993 -19.51 -57.67 10.79
C SER A 993 -18.48 -58.65 11.38
N LYS A 994 -17.64 -58.14 12.28
CA LYS A 994 -16.55 -58.83 13.01
C LYS A 994 -15.32 -59.20 12.18
#